data_AF-A0A534QBN0-F1
#
_entry.id   AF-A0A534QBN0-F1
#
_cell.length_a   1.000
_cell.length_b   1.000
_cell.length_c   1.000
_cell.angle_alpha   90.00
_cell.angle_beta   90.00
_cell.angle_gamma   90.00
#
_symmetry.space_group_name_H-M   'P 1'
#
loop_
_entity.id
_entity.type
_entity.pdbx_description
1 polymer ?
#
loop_
_entity_poly.entity_id
_entity_poly.type
_entity_poly.pdbx_seq_one_letter_code
_entity_poly.pdbx_strand_id
1 'polypeptide(L)'
;MGRGAALLGLVLCALPVRADEVTFPLTIDYQILGRAVRDALEANREGEAVLWGTRGGCRSLVLRDMAIDPAEGRTRFVARGTGRLGFGFLGFCFAPLSWDGYVDSLATPEIGRDWQLRFRDLDSHLYDAERRPTVVASRLWELVKARIEDRLEAFHLDLAPPIDEAAALIRASTPPEHAEPVLAALRTFRPRGVTADADGVKVQVAVDLPPPAPVIPVPEAPLSPEELQRWQAAVESWDAFLVFVIKDLGLAGRDPAVRAELFDLLLTSRHEMLAALAREPRPGVDPVRQLFLQTWDRLHDVVRRAALRGGLQGRALRYATFLAAGDALAAVDAAGPSLGLEISADGLRRLARLLDPEYAGDPLGYSEEPDSALRELFDFHEPNASPAGEREPGAPPSAWWWPGPGAAHAAEPPPDATLATLVRRLDRWVPDDHELPSYRDAMNRLLDHVTAVAHDRNVLDARIADMFPHLVKAVAWQESCWRQFVRRNGKITYLVSSTGDIGLMQVNRRVWRGFFDLRKLQWDIAYNGGAGAEILAQLLMRYGLKEADAGPDNAARATYAAYNGGPSAYRRYRLAHVPRVQRAIDQAFWEKYRAVVAGQALDFVLCVERWGRPPTTQLSTAPPGSTPRCCISSRSCRATSAIPSPHFSIASRPRASFV
;
A
#
# COMPACT_ATOMS: atom_id res chain seq x y z
N MET A 1 70.75 -20.15 49.10
CA MET A 1 70.14 -20.81 47.93
C MET A 1 68.89 -21.52 48.40
N GLY A 2 67.72 -21.10 47.92
CA GLY A 2 66.41 -21.65 48.27
C GLY A 2 65.33 -20.80 47.60
N ARG A 3 64.94 -21.20 46.39
CA ARG A 3 63.88 -20.55 45.58
C ARG A 3 62.52 -21.08 46.06
N GLY A 4 61.69 -20.23 46.63
CA GLY A 4 60.25 -20.47 46.77
C GLY A 4 59.50 -19.73 45.67
N ALA A 5 58.97 -20.46 44.69
CA ALA A 5 58.10 -19.90 43.65
C ALA A 5 56.66 -19.88 44.18
N ALA A 6 56.09 -18.69 44.34
CA ALA A 6 54.67 -18.49 44.60
C ALA A 6 53.91 -18.41 43.27
N LEU A 7 53.02 -19.37 43.03
CA LEU A 7 52.03 -19.33 41.95
C LEU A 7 50.98 -18.26 42.28
N LEU A 8 50.85 -17.25 41.44
CA LEU A 8 49.75 -16.28 41.46
C LEU A 8 48.60 -16.85 40.61
N GLY A 9 47.52 -17.30 41.26
CA GLY A 9 46.29 -17.70 40.59
C GLY A 9 45.53 -16.48 40.09
N LEU A 10 45.42 -16.33 38.76
CA LEU A 10 44.60 -15.30 38.13
C LEU A 10 43.13 -15.78 38.12
N VAL A 11 42.33 -15.23 39.02
CA VAL A 11 40.87 -15.41 39.00
C VAL A 11 40.31 -14.48 37.91
N LEU A 12 39.90 -15.05 36.77
CA LEU A 12 39.07 -14.33 35.79
C LEU A 12 37.69 -14.12 36.41
N CYS A 13 37.39 -12.90 36.85
CA CYS A 13 36.03 -12.46 37.12
C CYS A 13 35.27 -12.37 35.79
N ALA A 14 34.43 -13.36 35.49
CA ALA A 14 33.42 -13.25 34.45
C ALA A 14 32.41 -12.16 34.87
N LEU A 15 32.45 -11.01 34.22
CA LEU A 15 31.40 -10.01 34.35
C LEU A 15 30.09 -10.60 33.80
N PRO A 16 28.95 -10.47 34.49
CA PRO A 16 27.68 -10.95 33.98
C PRO A 16 27.32 -10.15 32.72
N VAL A 17 27.30 -10.86 31.60
CA VAL A 17 26.77 -10.37 30.33
C VAL A 17 25.28 -10.12 30.53
N ARG A 18 24.85 -8.85 30.54
CA ARG A 18 23.47 -8.47 30.80
C ARG A 18 22.68 -8.54 29.48
N ALA A 19 21.61 -9.32 29.47
CA ALA A 19 20.65 -9.30 28.37
C ALA A 19 19.89 -7.97 28.39
N ASP A 20 19.64 -7.40 27.21
CA ASP A 20 18.87 -6.17 27.08
C ASP A 20 17.37 -6.53 27.03
N GLU A 21 16.58 -5.96 27.95
CA GLU A 21 15.12 -6.13 27.96
C GLU A 21 14.52 -5.25 26.87
N VAL A 22 13.81 -5.88 25.94
CA VAL A 22 13.09 -5.22 24.85
C VAL A 22 11.61 -5.35 25.10
N THR A 23 10.85 -4.28 24.86
CA THR A 23 9.40 -4.28 25.06
C THR A 23 8.66 -3.88 23.79
N PHE A 24 7.52 -4.51 23.56
CA PHE A 24 6.60 -4.16 22.48
C PHE A 24 5.14 -4.31 22.93
N PRO A 25 4.24 -3.43 22.44
CA PRO A 25 2.84 -3.47 22.83
C PRO A 25 2.04 -4.48 21.99
N LEU A 26 1.29 -5.35 22.66
CA LEU A 26 0.16 -6.07 22.09
C LEU A 26 -1.10 -5.24 22.33
N THR A 27 -1.68 -4.67 21.27
CA THR A 27 -2.87 -3.81 21.36
C THR A 27 -4.14 -4.60 21.09
N ILE A 28 -5.06 -4.64 22.05
CA ILE A 28 -6.38 -5.22 21.90
C ILE A 28 -7.41 -4.09 21.75
N ASP A 29 -7.99 -3.98 20.56
CA ASP A 29 -8.99 -2.97 20.23
C ASP A 29 -10.30 -3.18 21.04
N TYR A 30 -10.93 -2.07 21.43
CA TYR A 30 -12.18 -2.11 22.20
C TYR A 30 -13.33 -2.84 21.49
N GLN A 31 -13.38 -2.81 20.16
CA GLN A 31 -14.38 -3.55 19.39
C GLN A 31 -14.16 -5.07 19.46
N ILE A 32 -12.90 -5.51 19.53
CA ILE A 32 -12.53 -6.92 19.71
C ILE A 32 -12.87 -7.37 21.13
N LEU A 33 -12.49 -6.58 22.13
CA LEU A 33 -12.84 -6.84 23.52
C LEU A 33 -14.36 -6.91 23.71
N GLY A 34 -15.11 -5.98 23.10
CA GLY A 34 -16.57 -5.97 23.16
C GLY A 34 -17.21 -7.21 22.55
N ARG A 35 -16.64 -7.74 21.45
CA ARG A 35 -17.07 -9.03 20.88
C ARG A 35 -16.79 -10.18 21.84
N ALA A 36 -15.56 -10.27 22.35
CA ALA A 36 -15.17 -11.34 23.28
C ALA A 36 -16.04 -11.36 24.54
N VAL A 37 -16.42 -10.18 25.08
CA VAL A 37 -17.35 -10.08 26.21
C VAL A 37 -18.75 -10.56 25.84
N ARG A 38 -19.29 -10.16 24.69
CA ARG A 38 -20.62 -10.63 24.24
C ARG A 38 -20.66 -12.15 24.08
N ASP A 39 -19.60 -12.72 23.53
CA ASP A 39 -19.47 -14.18 23.35
C ASP A 39 -19.38 -14.87 24.72
N ALA A 40 -18.58 -14.35 25.65
CA ALA A 40 -18.46 -14.87 27.01
C ALA A 40 -19.74 -14.75 27.84
N LEU A 41 -20.57 -13.74 27.56
CA LEU A 41 -21.89 -13.56 28.16
C LEU A 41 -23.00 -14.36 27.46
N GLU A 42 -22.65 -15.19 26.46
CA GLU A 42 -23.57 -16.03 25.69
C GLU A 42 -24.71 -15.21 25.06
N ALA A 43 -24.38 -14.04 24.52
CA ALA A 43 -25.34 -13.19 23.84
C ALA A 43 -25.98 -13.93 22.66
N ASN A 44 -27.30 -13.77 22.48
CA ASN A 44 -28.01 -14.37 21.36
C ASN A 44 -27.66 -13.66 20.02
N ARG A 45 -28.26 -14.11 18.91
CA ARG A 45 -28.08 -13.50 17.59
C ARG A 45 -28.52 -12.03 17.51
N GLU A 46 -29.39 -11.59 18.41
CA GLU A 46 -29.85 -10.21 18.52
C GLU A 46 -28.92 -9.36 19.41
N GLY A 47 -27.85 -9.96 19.97
CA GLY A 47 -26.90 -9.30 20.85
C GLY A 47 -27.37 -9.20 22.31
N GLU A 48 -28.41 -9.94 22.70
CA GLU A 48 -28.95 -9.94 24.05
C GLU A 48 -28.33 -11.03 24.94
N ALA A 49 -27.74 -10.62 26.06
CA ALA A 49 -27.22 -11.50 27.10
C ALA A 49 -28.11 -11.49 28.35
N VAL A 50 -28.46 -12.67 28.86
CA VAL A 50 -29.23 -12.81 30.11
C VAL A 50 -28.25 -12.96 31.27
N LEU A 51 -28.12 -11.93 32.11
CA LEU A 51 -27.23 -11.99 33.27
C LEU A 51 -27.87 -12.65 34.49
N TRP A 52 -29.21 -12.57 34.57
CA TRP A 52 -29.97 -13.13 35.68
C TRP A 52 -31.37 -13.56 35.22
N GLY A 53 -31.82 -14.71 35.73
CA GLY A 53 -33.16 -15.25 35.45
C GLY A 53 -33.32 -15.83 34.05
N THR A 54 -34.50 -15.63 33.44
CA THR A 54 -34.81 -16.13 32.10
C THR A 54 -35.29 -15.00 31.19
N ARG A 55 -35.00 -15.10 29.89
CA ARG A 55 -35.48 -14.13 28.90
C ARG A 55 -37.01 -14.10 28.92
N GLY A 56 -37.59 -12.91 29.11
CA GLY A 56 -39.04 -12.72 29.24
C GLY A 56 -39.65 -13.13 30.59
N GLY A 57 -38.86 -13.65 31.53
CA GLY A 57 -39.31 -14.00 32.87
C GLY A 57 -39.54 -12.80 33.80
N CYS A 58 -40.32 -13.01 34.86
CA CYS A 58 -40.62 -11.97 35.86
C CYS A 58 -39.47 -11.61 36.80
N ARG A 59 -38.41 -12.40 36.76
CA ARG A 59 -37.15 -12.14 37.43
C ARG A 59 -36.11 -12.23 36.35
N SER A 60 -35.69 -11.09 35.82
CA SER A 60 -34.75 -11.06 34.71
C SER A 60 -33.91 -9.79 34.71
N LEU A 61 -32.67 -9.94 34.24
CA LEU A 61 -31.81 -8.84 33.80
C LEU A 61 -31.22 -9.23 32.45
N VAL A 62 -31.59 -8.47 31.43
CA VAL A 62 -31.15 -8.70 30.05
C VAL A 62 -30.38 -7.48 29.59
N LEU A 63 -29.17 -7.68 29.10
CA LEU A 63 -28.33 -6.64 28.52
C LEU A 63 -28.26 -6.78 27.01
N ARG A 64 -28.18 -5.65 26.31
CA ARG A 64 -27.99 -5.52 24.86
C ARG A 64 -27.10 -4.31 24.57
N ASP A 65 -26.73 -4.14 23.31
CA ASP A 65 -25.91 -2.99 22.86
C ASP A 65 -24.62 -2.83 23.69
N MET A 66 -24.00 -3.95 24.06
CA MET A 66 -22.79 -3.97 24.90
C MET A 66 -21.58 -3.43 24.15
N ALA A 67 -20.96 -2.41 24.73
CA ALA A 67 -19.77 -1.72 24.21
C ALA A 67 -18.71 -1.59 25.31
N ILE A 68 -17.46 -1.40 24.87
CA ILE A 68 -16.34 -1.09 25.75
C ILE A 68 -15.73 0.20 25.21
N ASP A 69 -15.53 1.16 26.11
CA ASP A 69 -15.00 2.49 25.81
C ASP A 69 -13.73 2.75 26.63
N PRO A 70 -12.83 3.62 26.16
CA PRO A 70 -11.69 4.08 26.95
C PRO A 70 -12.13 4.91 28.15
N ALA A 71 -11.46 4.74 29.30
CA ALA A 71 -11.69 5.57 30.48
C ALA A 71 -10.42 5.71 31.33
N GLU A 72 -9.58 6.73 31.05
CA GLU A 72 -8.39 7.14 31.82
C GLU A 72 -7.70 6.02 32.63
N GLY A 73 -6.98 5.12 31.94
CA GLY A 73 -6.24 4.01 32.58
C GLY A 73 -7.10 2.80 32.98
N ARG A 74 -8.42 2.91 32.86
CA ARG A 74 -9.43 1.85 33.03
C ARG A 74 -10.19 1.62 31.72
N THR A 75 -11.03 0.59 31.72
CA THR A 75 -11.97 0.29 30.65
C THR A 75 -13.39 0.49 31.13
N ARG A 76 -14.24 1.10 30.30
CA ARG A 76 -15.64 1.35 30.62
C ARG A 76 -16.53 0.40 29.81
N PHE A 77 -17.21 -0.51 30.48
CA PHE A 77 -18.21 -1.39 29.90
C PHE A 77 -19.57 -0.71 30.01
N VAL A 78 -20.22 -0.49 28.87
CA VAL A 78 -21.54 0.12 28.81
C VAL A 78 -22.49 -0.84 28.11
N ALA A 79 -23.67 -1.04 28.68
CA ALA A 79 -24.72 -1.84 28.07
C ALA A 79 -26.09 -1.23 28.31
N ARG A 80 -26.99 -1.32 27.34
CA ARG A 80 -28.40 -1.04 27.57
C ARG A 80 -29.03 -2.28 28.20
N GLY A 81 -29.87 -2.10 29.21
CA GLY A 81 -30.48 -3.22 29.91
C GLY A 81 -31.96 -3.03 30.17
N THR A 82 -32.64 -4.16 30.32
CA THR A 82 -33.99 -4.21 30.89
C THR A 82 -34.00 -5.19 32.06
N GLY A 83 -34.69 -4.80 33.12
CA GLY A 83 -34.76 -5.55 34.37
C GLY A 83 -36.19 -5.68 34.84
N ARG A 84 -36.57 -6.87 35.30
CA ARG A 84 -37.88 -7.13 35.91
C ARG A 84 -37.69 -7.88 37.21
N LEU A 85 -38.36 -7.41 38.25
CA LEU A 85 -38.46 -8.10 39.53
C LEU A 85 -39.92 -8.24 39.93
N GLY A 86 -40.40 -9.47 39.89
CA GLY A 86 -41.80 -9.82 40.12
C GLY A 86 -42.03 -11.31 40.28
N PHE A 87 -43.29 -11.69 40.25
CA PHE A 87 -43.74 -13.08 40.29
C PHE A 87 -44.72 -13.35 39.14
N GLY A 88 -44.71 -14.60 38.65
CA GLY A 88 -45.66 -15.06 37.65
C GLY A 88 -46.95 -15.56 38.31
N PHE A 89 -48.10 -15.16 37.78
CA PHE A 89 -49.41 -15.67 38.22
C PHE A 89 -50.34 -15.79 37.01
N LEU A 90 -50.92 -16.97 36.78
CA LEU A 90 -51.81 -17.27 35.63
C LEU A 90 -51.24 -16.87 34.25
N GLY A 91 -49.92 -17.00 34.05
CA GLY A 91 -49.25 -16.60 32.79
C GLY A 91 -48.96 -15.11 32.66
N PHE A 92 -49.40 -14.28 33.63
CA PHE A 92 -49.07 -12.86 33.68
C PHE A 92 -47.89 -12.59 34.59
N CYS A 93 -47.15 -11.54 34.24
CA CYS A 93 -46.01 -11.09 35.01
C CYS A 93 -46.36 -9.90 35.89
N PHE A 94 -46.51 -10.15 37.19
CA PHE A 94 -46.70 -9.10 38.18
C PHE A 94 -45.33 -8.63 38.67
N ALA A 95 -44.77 -7.65 37.96
CA ALA A 95 -43.47 -7.04 38.25
C ALA A 95 -43.64 -5.65 38.89
N PRO A 96 -43.68 -5.53 40.24
CA PRO A 96 -43.76 -4.24 40.92
C PRO A 96 -42.54 -3.33 40.69
N LEU A 97 -41.44 -3.90 40.17
CA LEU A 97 -40.25 -3.16 39.79
C LEU A 97 -39.84 -3.55 38.36
N SER A 98 -39.89 -2.56 37.46
CA SER A 98 -39.41 -2.65 36.07
C SER A 98 -38.37 -1.55 35.82
N TRP A 99 -37.26 -1.92 35.19
CA TRP A 99 -36.17 -1.02 34.84
C TRP A 99 -35.85 -1.13 33.35
N ASP A 100 -35.60 0.01 32.71
CA ASP A 100 -35.03 0.15 31.38
C ASP A 100 -34.02 1.29 31.45
N GLY A 101 -32.77 1.02 31.07
CA GLY A 101 -31.71 2.00 31.21
C GLY A 101 -30.34 1.43 30.86
N TYR A 102 -29.30 1.92 31.54
CA TYR A 102 -27.90 1.57 31.25
C TYR A 102 -27.19 0.94 32.44
N VAL A 103 -26.41 -0.11 32.17
CA VAL A 103 -25.32 -0.56 33.03
C VAL A 103 -24.05 0.17 32.58
N ASP A 104 -23.32 0.71 33.54
CA ASP A 104 -22.03 1.36 33.32
C ASP A 104 -21.04 0.83 34.34
N SER A 105 -19.96 0.22 33.88
CA SER A 105 -18.97 -0.42 34.73
C SER A 105 -17.58 0.02 34.34
N LEU A 106 -16.83 0.58 35.27
CA LEU A 106 -15.39 0.81 35.10
C LEU A 106 -14.63 -0.40 35.65
N ALA A 107 -13.59 -0.85 34.96
CA ALA A 107 -12.71 -1.90 35.45
C ALA A 107 -11.24 -1.61 35.12
N THR A 108 -10.35 -2.11 35.97
CA THR A 108 -8.90 -2.02 35.77
C THR A 108 -8.45 -3.27 35.02
N PRO A 109 -7.82 -3.14 33.83
CA PRO A 109 -7.26 -4.29 33.14
C PRO A 109 -6.01 -4.80 33.89
N GLU A 110 -5.89 -6.12 33.99
CA GLU A 110 -4.74 -6.79 34.59
C GLU A 110 -4.28 -7.97 33.72
N ILE A 111 -2.97 -8.22 33.67
CA ILE A 111 -2.38 -9.33 32.92
C ILE A 111 -1.51 -10.19 33.85
N GLY A 112 -1.78 -11.49 33.88
CA GLY A 112 -0.97 -12.47 34.61
C GLY A 112 0.09 -13.12 33.73
N ARG A 113 1.05 -13.83 34.34
CA ARG A 113 2.06 -14.63 33.60
C ARG A 113 1.48 -15.79 32.79
N ASP A 114 0.21 -16.11 33.02
CA ASP A 114 -0.59 -17.08 32.28
C ASP A 114 -1.23 -16.51 31.01
N TRP A 115 -0.85 -15.27 30.64
CA TRP A 115 -1.35 -14.55 29.47
C TRP A 115 -2.87 -14.31 29.47
N GLN A 116 -3.52 -14.42 30.62
CA GLN A 116 -4.94 -14.15 30.75
C GLN A 116 -5.16 -12.67 31.11
N LEU A 117 -5.72 -11.92 30.16
CA LEU A 117 -6.17 -10.55 30.40
C LEU A 117 -7.49 -10.59 31.18
N ARG A 118 -7.51 -9.95 32.34
CA ARG A 118 -8.62 -9.91 33.28
C ARG A 118 -9.03 -8.47 33.57
N PHE A 119 -10.23 -8.30 34.09
CA PHE A 119 -10.75 -7.00 34.52
C PHE A 119 -11.11 -7.09 35.99
N ARG A 120 -10.50 -6.23 36.82
CA ARG A 120 -10.67 -6.19 38.28
C ARG A 120 -11.15 -4.83 38.74
N ASP A 121 -11.43 -4.74 40.04
CA ASP A 121 -11.87 -3.52 40.72
C ASP A 121 -13.10 -2.94 40.01
N LEU A 122 -14.10 -3.79 39.75
CA LEU A 122 -15.28 -3.33 39.04
C LEU A 122 -16.04 -2.29 39.87
N ASP A 123 -16.30 -1.16 39.24
CA ASP A 123 -17.13 -0.10 39.79
C ASP A 123 -18.33 0.09 38.87
N SER A 124 -19.46 -0.50 39.27
CA SER A 124 -20.62 -0.70 38.41
C SER A 124 -21.85 0.04 38.94
N HIS A 125 -22.61 0.63 38.02
CA HIS A 125 -23.80 1.42 38.33
C HIS A 125 -24.93 1.15 37.33
N LEU A 126 -26.17 1.26 37.83
CA LEU A 126 -27.39 1.27 37.02
C LEU A 126 -27.95 2.68 36.91
N TYR A 127 -28.28 3.08 35.70
CA TYR A 127 -28.94 4.35 35.38
C TYR A 127 -30.27 4.13 34.67
N ASP A 128 -31.15 5.12 34.68
CA ASP A 128 -32.35 5.15 33.83
C ASP A 128 -32.01 5.43 32.35
N ALA A 129 -33.04 5.53 31.50
CA ALA A 129 -32.90 5.81 30.08
C ALA A 129 -32.27 7.20 29.79
N GLU A 130 -32.37 8.16 30.71
CA GLU A 130 -31.74 9.47 30.64
C GLU A 130 -30.35 9.52 31.32
N ARG A 131 -29.79 8.38 31.68
CA ARG A 131 -28.49 8.23 32.39
C ARG A 131 -28.46 8.89 33.77
N ARG A 132 -29.59 8.90 34.48
CA ARG A 132 -29.68 9.42 35.85
C ARG A 132 -29.83 8.27 36.86
N PRO A 133 -29.27 8.41 38.08
CA PRO A 133 -29.52 7.47 39.16
C PRO A 133 -30.98 7.57 39.63
N THR A 134 -31.65 6.44 39.83
CA THR A 134 -33.04 6.38 40.30
C THR A 134 -33.21 5.37 41.43
N VAL A 135 -34.24 5.55 42.26
CA VAL A 135 -34.55 4.63 43.37
C VAL A 135 -34.81 3.20 42.88
N VAL A 136 -35.45 3.04 41.71
CA VAL A 136 -35.70 1.73 41.09
C VAL A 136 -34.39 1.08 40.66
N ALA A 137 -33.49 1.84 40.02
CA ALA A 137 -32.17 1.36 39.63
C ALA A 137 -31.33 0.96 40.86
N SER A 138 -31.32 1.76 41.94
CA SER A 138 -30.61 1.43 43.17
C SER A 138 -31.13 0.15 43.85
N ARG A 139 -32.45 -0.04 43.93
CA ARG A 139 -33.01 -1.27 44.53
C ARG A 139 -32.75 -2.51 43.68
N LEU A 140 -32.81 -2.39 42.36
CA LEU A 140 -32.44 -3.48 41.47
C LEU A 140 -30.95 -3.80 41.62
N TRP A 141 -30.10 -2.77 41.69
CA TRP A 141 -28.66 -2.88 41.84
C TRP A 141 -28.25 -3.72 43.04
N GLU A 142 -28.81 -3.45 44.23
CA GLU A 142 -28.54 -4.22 45.45
C GLU A 142 -28.77 -5.75 45.29
N LEU A 143 -29.64 -6.15 44.35
CA LEU A 143 -29.95 -7.57 44.12
C LEU A 143 -29.06 -8.22 43.07
N VAL A 144 -28.56 -7.45 42.10
CA VAL A 144 -27.84 -7.98 40.93
C VAL A 144 -26.35 -7.66 40.94
N LYS A 145 -25.90 -6.71 41.77
CA LYS A 145 -24.50 -6.23 41.85
C LYS A 145 -23.50 -7.37 41.87
N ALA A 146 -23.55 -8.21 42.91
CA ALA A 146 -22.61 -9.31 43.08
C ALA A 146 -22.59 -10.25 41.87
N ARG A 147 -23.75 -10.50 41.25
CA ARG A 147 -23.86 -11.39 40.09
C ARG A 147 -23.27 -10.78 38.81
N ILE A 148 -23.41 -9.46 38.64
CA ILE A 148 -22.82 -8.74 37.50
C ILE A 148 -21.31 -8.69 37.67
N GLU A 149 -20.83 -8.36 38.88
CA GLU A 149 -19.41 -8.36 39.23
C GLU A 149 -18.81 -9.77 39.03
N ASP A 150 -19.41 -10.83 39.58
CA ASP A 150 -18.95 -12.22 39.40
C ASP A 150 -18.85 -12.63 37.92
N ARG A 151 -19.83 -12.24 37.09
CA ARG A 151 -19.85 -12.61 35.66
C ARG A 151 -18.82 -11.85 34.84
N LEU A 152 -18.62 -10.57 35.15
CA LEU A 152 -17.63 -9.75 34.46
C LEU A 152 -16.19 -10.02 34.96
N GLU A 153 -16.00 -10.33 36.24
CA GLU A 153 -14.69 -10.75 36.78
C GLU A 153 -14.30 -12.15 36.33
N ALA A 154 -15.27 -13.03 36.05
CA ALA A 154 -15.01 -14.35 35.46
C ALA A 154 -14.53 -14.26 34.00
N PHE A 155 -14.81 -13.15 33.31
CA PHE A 155 -14.33 -12.94 31.95
C PHE A 155 -12.80 -12.82 31.93
N HIS A 156 -12.20 -13.61 31.05
CA HIS A 156 -10.79 -13.56 30.74
C HIS A 156 -10.61 -13.70 29.24
N LEU A 157 -9.63 -12.99 28.70
CA LEU A 157 -9.21 -13.13 27.32
C LEU A 157 -7.83 -13.79 27.30
N ASP A 158 -7.75 -14.95 26.65
CA ASP A 158 -6.51 -15.69 26.47
C ASP A 158 -5.63 -15.03 25.40
N LEU A 159 -4.49 -14.47 25.83
CA LEU A 159 -3.49 -13.87 24.95
C LEU A 159 -2.31 -14.81 24.67
N ALA A 160 -2.32 -16.07 25.14
CA ALA A 160 -1.27 -17.02 24.77
C ALA A 160 -1.22 -17.30 23.25
N PRO A 161 -2.34 -17.49 22.53
CA PRO A 161 -2.30 -17.77 21.09
C PRO A 161 -1.56 -16.71 20.24
N PRO A 162 -1.82 -15.38 20.37
CA PRO A 162 -1.06 -14.40 19.59
C PRO A 162 0.43 -14.34 19.97
N ILE A 163 0.78 -14.69 21.21
CA ILE A 163 2.18 -14.76 21.67
C ILE A 163 2.89 -15.98 21.08
N ASP A 164 2.22 -17.13 21.04
CA ASP A 164 2.74 -18.35 20.43
C ASP A 164 2.95 -18.17 18.92
N GLU A 165 2.04 -17.50 18.23
CA GLU A 165 2.19 -17.19 16.80
C GLU A 165 3.33 -16.20 16.54
N ALA A 166 3.51 -15.18 17.38
CA ALA A 166 4.68 -14.30 17.32
C ALA A 166 5.99 -15.08 17.49
N ALA A 167 6.07 -15.97 18.49
CA ALA A 167 7.24 -16.80 18.72
C ALA A 167 7.50 -17.79 17.57
N ALA A 168 6.45 -18.35 16.97
CA ALA A 168 6.54 -19.23 15.81
C ALA A 168 7.04 -18.47 14.56
N LEU A 169 6.58 -17.24 14.35
CA LEU A 169 7.01 -16.39 13.25
C LEU A 169 8.48 -15.98 13.37
N ILE A 170 8.91 -15.52 14.55
CA ILE A 170 10.31 -15.17 14.81
C ILE A 170 11.22 -16.38 14.58
N ARG A 171 10.82 -17.56 15.05
CA ARG A 171 11.56 -18.81 14.82
C ARG A 171 11.67 -19.16 13.33
N ALA A 172 10.60 -19.00 12.56
CA ALA A 172 10.60 -19.23 11.10
C ALA A 172 11.46 -18.19 10.33
N SER A 173 11.74 -17.05 10.96
CA SER A 173 12.55 -15.95 10.44
C SER A 173 14.00 -16.02 10.95
N THR A 174 14.39 -17.09 11.64
CA THR A 174 15.72 -17.25 12.21
C THR A 174 16.56 -18.22 11.37
N PRO A 175 17.68 -17.77 10.78
CA PRO A 175 18.63 -18.65 10.12
C PRO A 175 19.20 -19.71 11.08
N PRO A 176 19.54 -20.92 10.61
CA PRO A 176 20.07 -21.99 11.45
C PRO A 176 21.27 -21.59 12.32
N GLU A 177 22.15 -20.72 11.81
CA GLU A 177 23.32 -20.18 12.48
C GLU A 177 23.00 -19.30 13.71
N HIS A 178 21.79 -18.73 13.76
CA HIS A 178 21.32 -17.84 14.83
C HIS A 178 20.21 -18.46 15.69
N ALA A 179 19.87 -19.74 15.46
CA ALA A 179 18.73 -20.39 16.10
C ALA A 179 18.83 -20.42 17.63
N GLU A 180 19.94 -20.88 18.21
CA GLU A 180 20.07 -21.08 19.66
C GLU A 180 19.85 -19.78 20.48
N PRO A 181 20.54 -18.65 20.19
CA PRO A 181 20.30 -17.39 20.90
C PRO A 181 18.85 -16.88 20.79
N VAL A 182 18.23 -17.01 19.62
CA VAL A 182 16.83 -16.58 19.41
C VAL A 182 15.86 -17.49 20.17
N LEU A 183 16.06 -18.81 20.14
CA LEU A 183 15.24 -19.75 20.89
C LEU A 183 15.33 -19.53 22.40
N ALA A 184 16.51 -19.17 22.91
CA ALA A 184 16.68 -18.77 24.30
C ALA A 184 15.89 -17.49 24.61
N ALA A 185 15.97 -16.46 23.76
CA ALA A 185 15.22 -15.22 23.91
C ALA A 185 13.70 -15.46 23.91
N LEU A 186 13.17 -16.26 22.97
CA LEU A 186 11.74 -16.55 22.88
C LEU A 186 11.16 -17.21 24.15
N ARG A 187 11.97 -17.94 24.93
CA ARG A 187 11.55 -18.53 26.21
C ARG A 187 11.37 -17.50 27.34
N THR A 188 11.85 -16.27 27.14
CA THR A 188 11.79 -15.18 28.13
C THR A 188 10.58 -14.26 27.95
N PHE A 189 9.76 -14.52 26.91
CA PHE A 189 8.51 -13.80 26.66
C PHE A 189 7.65 -13.76 27.92
N ARG A 190 7.33 -12.55 28.35
CA ARG A 190 6.54 -12.32 29.56
C ARG A 190 5.74 -11.02 29.45
N PRO A 191 4.56 -10.94 30.08
CA PRO A 191 3.89 -9.66 30.23
C PRO A 191 4.63 -8.80 31.25
N ARG A 192 4.83 -7.52 30.91
CA ARG A 192 5.49 -6.52 31.76
C ARG A 192 4.51 -5.59 32.46
N GLY A 193 3.37 -5.33 31.82
CA GLY A 193 2.31 -4.46 32.32
C GLY A 193 1.18 -4.32 31.31
N VAL A 194 0.09 -3.66 31.72
CA VAL A 194 -1.06 -3.39 30.86
C VAL A 194 -1.55 -1.96 31.10
N THR A 195 -1.98 -1.31 30.02
CA THR A 195 -2.51 0.06 30.05
C THR A 195 -3.73 0.16 29.14
N ALA A 196 -4.78 0.86 29.57
CA ALA A 196 -5.90 1.24 28.70
C ALA A 196 -5.76 2.70 28.26
N ASP A 197 -5.78 2.95 26.96
CA ASP A 197 -5.76 4.29 26.38
C ASP A 197 -6.83 4.43 25.28
N ALA A 198 -6.81 5.53 24.51
CA ALA A 198 -7.81 5.76 23.47
C ALA A 198 -7.78 4.70 22.35
N ASP A 199 -6.67 3.99 22.19
CA ASP A 199 -6.47 3.04 21.10
C ASP A 199 -6.95 1.62 21.43
N GLY A 200 -6.99 1.27 22.70
CA GLY A 200 -7.33 -0.06 23.18
C GLY A 200 -6.66 -0.39 24.52
N VAL A 201 -6.71 -1.67 24.87
CA VAL A 201 -5.93 -2.22 26.00
C VAL A 201 -4.59 -2.70 25.45
N LYS A 202 -3.49 -2.10 25.91
CA LYS A 202 -2.12 -2.40 25.48
C LYS A 202 -1.42 -3.24 26.54
N VAL A 203 -1.10 -4.48 26.20
CA VAL A 203 -0.27 -5.38 27.02
C VAL A 203 1.17 -5.24 26.58
N GLN A 204 2.05 -4.79 27.47
CA GLN A 204 3.48 -4.70 27.19
C GLN A 204 4.11 -6.09 27.31
N VAL A 205 4.65 -6.60 26.21
CA VAL A 205 5.38 -7.86 26.17
C VAL A 205 6.87 -7.55 26.28
N ALA A 206 7.56 -8.23 27.19
CA ALA A 206 9.01 -8.14 27.35
C ALA A 206 9.70 -9.41 26.87
N VAL A 207 10.87 -9.24 26.24
CA VAL A 207 11.80 -10.29 25.85
C VAL A 207 13.22 -9.88 26.24
N ASP A 208 14.00 -10.82 26.75
CA ASP A 208 15.42 -10.63 27.02
C ASP A 208 16.23 -11.05 25.78
N LEU A 209 16.90 -10.09 25.14
CA LEU A 209 17.77 -10.38 24.01
C LEU A 209 19.22 -10.56 24.46
N PRO A 210 19.95 -11.52 23.88
CA PRO A 210 21.39 -11.59 24.07
C PRO A 210 22.03 -10.28 23.56
N PRO A 211 23.11 -9.79 24.20
CA PRO A 211 23.76 -8.59 23.72
C PRO A 211 24.31 -8.81 22.32
N PRO A 212 24.41 -7.73 21.53
CA PRO A 212 24.87 -7.82 20.16
C PRO A 212 26.30 -8.37 20.10
N ALA A 213 26.49 -9.41 19.29
CA ALA A 213 27.83 -9.88 18.99
C ALA A 213 28.61 -8.80 18.24
N PRO A 214 29.90 -8.58 18.54
CA PRO A 214 30.72 -7.64 17.78
C PRO A 214 30.86 -8.12 16.34
N VAL A 215 30.25 -7.39 15.39
CA VAL A 215 30.38 -7.65 13.95
C VAL A 215 31.72 -7.11 13.49
N ILE A 216 32.63 -7.98 13.08
CA ILE A 216 33.83 -7.59 12.34
C ILE A 216 33.47 -7.60 10.86
N PRO A 217 33.40 -6.44 10.17
CA PRO A 217 33.11 -6.41 8.75
C PRO A 217 34.26 -7.07 7.99
N VAL A 218 34.04 -8.28 7.50
CA VAL A 218 34.92 -8.94 6.55
C VAL A 218 34.51 -8.46 5.15
N PRO A 219 35.45 -8.13 4.24
CA PRO A 219 35.11 -7.85 2.86
C PRO A 219 34.44 -9.09 2.24
N GLU A 220 33.12 -9.01 2.05
CA GLU A 220 32.35 -10.05 1.36
C GLU A 220 32.49 -9.89 -0.15
N ALA A 221 32.51 -11.02 -0.86
CA ALA A 221 32.57 -11.04 -2.31
C ALA A 221 31.25 -10.47 -2.91
N PRO A 222 31.28 -9.92 -4.13
CA PRO A 222 30.05 -9.59 -4.86
C PRO A 222 29.14 -10.83 -4.97
N LEU A 223 27.83 -10.61 -4.92
CA LEU A 223 26.85 -11.70 -5.02
C LEU A 223 27.01 -12.49 -6.33
N SER A 224 26.92 -13.80 -6.23
CA SER A 224 26.84 -14.70 -7.39
C SER A 224 25.54 -14.48 -8.17
N PRO A 225 25.47 -14.91 -9.45
CA PRO A 225 24.23 -14.87 -10.22
C PRO A 225 23.07 -15.61 -9.52
N GLU A 226 23.35 -16.72 -8.85
CA GLU A 226 22.36 -17.49 -8.08
C GLU A 226 21.90 -16.72 -6.83
N GLU A 227 22.80 -15.99 -6.17
CA GLU A 227 22.47 -15.10 -5.05
C GLU A 227 21.59 -13.94 -5.50
N LEU A 228 21.86 -13.35 -6.66
CA LEU A 228 21.02 -12.32 -7.26
C LEU A 228 19.61 -12.84 -7.62
N GLN A 229 19.50 -14.07 -8.11
CA GLN A 229 18.20 -14.70 -8.38
C GLN A 229 17.42 -14.96 -7.10
N ARG A 230 18.07 -15.49 -6.05
CA ARG A 230 17.44 -15.67 -4.72
C ARG A 230 16.97 -14.35 -4.14
N TRP A 231 17.77 -13.30 -4.28
CA TRP A 231 17.44 -11.95 -3.86
C TRP A 231 16.20 -11.40 -4.58
N GLN A 232 16.12 -11.57 -5.91
CA GLN A 232 14.93 -11.19 -6.69
C GLN A 232 13.70 -11.98 -6.26
N ALA A 233 13.81 -13.30 -6.07
CA ALA A 233 12.71 -14.16 -5.64
C ALA A 233 12.18 -13.79 -4.24
N ALA A 234 13.05 -13.38 -3.32
CA ALA A 234 12.66 -12.91 -1.99
C ALA A 234 11.82 -11.62 -2.08
N VAL A 235 12.27 -10.67 -2.92
CA VAL A 235 11.56 -9.42 -3.18
C VAL A 235 10.21 -9.65 -3.88
N GLU A 236 10.15 -10.60 -4.81
CA GLU A 236 8.89 -11.01 -5.47
C GLU A 236 7.93 -11.70 -4.50
N SER A 237 8.45 -12.52 -3.59
CA SER A 237 7.67 -13.15 -2.50
C SER A 237 7.04 -12.11 -1.59
N TRP A 238 7.76 -11.02 -1.28
CA TRP A 238 7.22 -9.89 -0.54
C TRP A 238 6.05 -9.21 -1.25
N ASP A 239 6.17 -8.92 -2.54
CA ASP A 239 5.06 -8.32 -3.30
C ASP A 239 3.87 -9.27 -3.42
N ALA A 240 4.09 -10.58 -3.56
CA ALA A 240 3.02 -11.58 -3.54
C ALA A 240 2.30 -11.64 -2.18
N PHE A 241 3.05 -11.64 -1.08
CA PHE A 241 2.49 -11.55 0.27
C PHE A 241 1.62 -10.29 0.44
N LEU A 242 2.13 -9.12 0.03
CA LEU A 242 1.40 -7.87 0.19
C LEU A 242 0.11 -7.87 -0.65
N VAL A 243 0.15 -8.37 -1.88
CA VAL A 243 -1.05 -8.53 -2.72
C VAL A 243 -2.07 -9.47 -2.06
N PHE A 244 -1.63 -10.58 -1.46
CA PHE A 244 -2.50 -11.48 -0.72
C PHE A 244 -3.21 -10.76 0.44
N VAL A 245 -2.45 -10.06 1.30
CA VAL A 245 -3.00 -9.30 2.43
C VAL A 245 -3.99 -8.23 1.96
N ILE A 246 -3.67 -7.50 0.89
CA ILE A 246 -4.53 -6.46 0.32
C ILE A 246 -5.83 -7.02 -0.22
N LYS A 247 -5.79 -8.16 -0.93
CA LYS A 247 -7.00 -8.83 -1.42
C LYS A 247 -7.86 -9.31 -0.27
N ASP A 248 -7.25 -9.91 0.76
CA ASP A 248 -7.97 -10.40 1.93
C ASP A 248 -8.68 -9.26 2.70
N LEU A 249 -7.97 -8.15 2.91
CA LEU A 249 -8.52 -6.93 3.54
C LEU A 249 -9.58 -6.25 2.67
N GLY A 250 -9.33 -6.14 1.37
CA GLY A 250 -10.20 -5.49 0.40
C GLY A 250 -11.53 -6.23 0.20
N LEU A 251 -11.51 -7.56 0.27
CA LEU A 251 -12.72 -8.39 0.24
C LEU A 251 -13.49 -8.34 1.57
N ALA A 252 -12.80 -8.18 2.71
CA ALA A 252 -13.44 -7.90 4.00
C ALA A 252 -14.17 -6.55 3.98
N GLY A 253 -13.41 -5.50 3.64
CA GLY A 253 -13.76 -4.11 3.82
C GLY A 253 -14.49 -3.52 2.62
N ARG A 254 -15.72 -3.03 2.85
CA ARG A 254 -16.48 -2.29 1.82
C ARG A 254 -16.22 -0.78 1.84
N ASP A 255 -15.34 -0.29 2.70
CA ASP A 255 -15.08 1.13 2.84
C ASP A 255 -14.18 1.65 1.70
N PRO A 256 -14.67 2.59 0.86
CA PRO A 256 -13.89 3.17 -0.24
C PRO A 256 -12.61 3.87 0.22
N ALA A 257 -12.59 4.46 1.41
CA ALA A 257 -11.41 5.13 1.94
C ALA A 257 -10.31 4.12 2.32
N VAL A 258 -10.68 2.98 2.91
CA VAL A 258 -9.72 1.88 3.18
C VAL A 258 -9.19 1.32 1.87
N ARG A 259 -10.04 1.13 0.85
CA ARG A 259 -9.59 0.68 -0.49
C ARG A 259 -8.59 1.67 -1.10
N ALA A 260 -8.83 2.98 -0.97
CA ALA A 260 -7.87 3.98 -1.43
C ALA A 260 -6.53 3.91 -0.69
N GLU A 261 -6.55 3.71 0.63
CA GLU A 261 -5.32 3.52 1.41
C GLU A 261 -4.57 2.22 1.05
N LEU A 262 -5.28 1.12 0.80
CA LEU A 262 -4.69 -0.14 0.32
C LEU A 262 -4.04 0.03 -1.07
N PHE A 263 -4.67 0.79 -1.96
CA PHE A 263 -4.10 1.12 -3.26
C PHE A 263 -2.81 1.93 -3.12
N ASP A 264 -2.82 2.96 -2.25
CA ASP A 264 -1.65 3.78 -1.94
C ASP A 264 -0.52 2.93 -1.36
N LEU A 265 -0.85 2.00 -0.45
CA LEU A 265 0.09 1.05 0.15
C LEU A 265 0.74 0.14 -0.90
N LEU A 266 -0.07 -0.46 -1.78
CA LEU A 266 0.41 -1.35 -2.85
C LEU A 266 1.40 -0.63 -3.76
N LEU A 267 0.98 0.51 -4.33
CA LEU A 267 1.81 1.22 -5.28
C LEU A 267 3.07 1.78 -4.62
N THR A 268 2.98 2.28 -3.39
CA THR A 268 4.16 2.81 -2.70
C THR A 268 5.17 1.70 -2.41
N SER A 269 4.72 0.56 -1.88
CA SER A 269 5.59 -0.60 -1.64
C SER A 269 6.25 -1.10 -2.93
N ARG A 270 5.53 -1.14 -4.06
CA ARG A 270 6.12 -1.53 -5.35
C ARG A 270 7.14 -0.54 -5.91
N HIS A 271 7.01 0.76 -5.60
CA HIS A 271 8.04 1.74 -5.94
C HIS A 271 9.27 1.62 -5.03
N GLU A 272 9.08 1.36 -3.74
CA GLU A 272 10.16 1.06 -2.78
C GLU A 272 10.90 -0.23 -3.20
N MET A 273 10.15 -1.25 -3.65
CA MET A 273 10.67 -2.48 -4.25
C MET A 273 11.53 -2.20 -5.49
N LEU A 274 11.05 -1.39 -6.44
CA LEU A 274 11.85 -1.00 -7.61
C LEU A 274 13.14 -0.27 -7.21
N ALA A 275 13.07 0.60 -6.21
CA ALA A 275 14.23 1.32 -5.71
C ALA A 275 15.24 0.38 -5.03
N ALA A 276 14.76 -0.64 -4.32
CA ALA A 276 15.60 -1.69 -3.76
C ALA A 276 16.27 -2.52 -4.88
N LEU A 277 15.49 -2.94 -5.89
CA LEU A 277 15.98 -3.70 -7.05
C LEU A 277 17.01 -2.95 -7.91
N ALA A 278 16.95 -1.61 -7.91
CA ALA A 278 17.89 -0.77 -8.65
C ALA A 278 19.22 -0.52 -7.93
N ARG A 279 19.32 -0.86 -6.64
CA ARG A 279 20.57 -0.74 -5.85
C ARG A 279 21.31 -2.07 -5.89
N GLU A 280 22.64 -2.02 -5.90
CA GLU A 280 23.44 -3.23 -5.70
C GLU A 280 23.13 -3.83 -4.33
N PRO A 281 22.78 -5.13 -4.27
CA PRO A 281 22.55 -5.80 -3.00
C PRO A 281 23.80 -5.71 -2.14
N ARG A 282 23.61 -5.47 -0.85
CA ARG A 282 24.70 -5.46 0.12
C ARG A 282 24.76 -6.81 0.81
N PRO A 283 25.94 -7.45 0.89
CA PRO A 283 26.09 -8.66 1.66
C PRO A 283 25.72 -8.42 3.14
N GLY A 284 25.09 -9.42 3.77
CA GLY A 284 24.56 -9.33 5.14
C GLY A 284 23.33 -8.43 5.34
N VAL A 285 22.72 -7.90 4.28
CA VAL A 285 21.49 -7.09 4.37
C VAL A 285 20.32 -7.81 3.70
N ASP A 286 19.32 -8.20 4.49
CA ASP A 286 18.05 -8.70 3.95
C ASP A 286 17.26 -7.56 3.28
N PRO A 287 17.02 -7.61 1.97
CA PRO A 287 16.21 -6.59 1.26
C PRO A 287 14.74 -6.59 1.67
N VAL A 288 14.18 -7.77 1.99
CA VAL A 288 12.77 -7.92 2.32
C VAL A 288 12.52 -7.35 3.69
N ARG A 289 13.44 -7.54 4.64
CA ARG A 289 13.41 -6.88 5.95
C ARG A 289 13.20 -5.37 5.85
N GLN A 290 13.96 -4.67 5.00
CA GLN A 290 13.79 -3.21 4.87
C GLN A 290 12.42 -2.83 4.28
N LEU A 291 11.96 -3.57 3.26
CA LEU A 291 10.65 -3.35 2.64
C LEU A 291 9.52 -3.66 3.64
N PHE A 292 9.66 -4.72 4.41
CA PHE A 292 8.75 -5.13 5.48
C PHE A 292 8.62 -3.99 6.49
N LEU A 293 9.73 -3.57 7.13
CA LEU A 293 9.69 -2.54 8.16
C LEU A 293 9.09 -1.21 7.65
N GLN A 294 9.43 -0.79 6.42
CA GLN A 294 8.91 0.45 5.84
C GLN A 294 7.40 0.39 5.53
N THR A 295 6.90 -0.79 5.17
CA THR A 295 5.50 -1.00 4.80
C THR A 295 4.64 -1.36 6.00
N TRP A 296 5.21 -2.03 7.01
CA TRP A 296 4.49 -2.65 8.11
C TRP A 296 3.69 -1.65 8.92
N ASP A 297 4.30 -0.53 9.32
CA ASP A 297 3.59 0.53 10.07
C ASP A 297 2.36 1.05 9.33
N ARG A 298 2.47 1.24 8.01
CA ARG A 298 1.36 1.70 7.17
C ARG A 298 0.30 0.62 7.04
N LEU A 299 0.69 -0.64 6.85
CA LEU A 299 -0.24 -1.77 6.79
C LEU A 299 -1.01 -1.91 8.10
N HIS A 300 -0.30 -1.87 9.24
CA HIS A 300 -0.87 -1.94 10.57
C HIS A 300 -1.96 -0.87 10.76
N ASP A 301 -1.65 0.36 10.41
CA ASP A 301 -2.57 1.49 10.45
C ASP A 301 -3.83 1.31 9.59
N VAL A 302 -3.66 0.80 8.36
CA VAL A 302 -4.78 0.55 7.44
C VAL A 302 -5.68 -0.57 7.98
N VAL A 303 -5.10 -1.67 8.44
CA VAL A 303 -5.83 -2.81 9.03
C VAL A 303 -6.63 -2.35 10.25
N ARG A 304 -6.00 -1.56 11.14
CA ARG A 304 -6.63 -1.04 12.34
C ARG A 304 -7.81 -0.12 12.01
N ARG A 305 -7.66 0.81 11.06
CA ARG A 305 -8.78 1.66 10.60
C ARG A 305 -9.90 0.84 9.96
N ALA A 306 -9.55 -0.19 9.17
CA ALA A 306 -10.54 -1.11 8.59
C ALA A 306 -11.33 -1.86 9.67
N ALA A 307 -10.66 -2.27 10.76
CA ALA A 307 -11.30 -2.89 11.93
C ALA A 307 -12.30 -1.95 12.60
N LEU A 308 -11.86 -0.72 12.91
CA LEU A 308 -12.66 0.30 13.60
C LEU A 308 -13.93 0.69 12.83
N ARG A 309 -13.88 0.70 11.50
CA ARG A 309 -15.03 1.05 10.65
C ARG A 309 -15.98 -0.13 10.39
N GLY A 310 -15.83 -1.23 11.14
CA GLY A 310 -16.69 -2.41 11.04
C GLY A 310 -16.45 -3.25 9.78
N GLY A 311 -15.37 -2.99 9.04
CA GLY A 311 -15.07 -3.66 7.77
C GLY A 311 -14.65 -5.12 7.89
N LEU A 312 -14.29 -5.60 9.08
CA LEU A 312 -13.66 -6.92 9.23
C LEU A 312 -14.61 -8.06 9.68
N GLN A 313 -15.94 -7.86 9.62
CA GLN A 313 -17.02 -8.84 9.81
C GLN A 313 -16.64 -10.19 10.48
N GLY A 314 -16.40 -10.21 11.80
CA GLY A 314 -16.15 -11.45 12.56
C GLY A 314 -14.73 -12.03 12.45
N ARG A 315 -13.86 -11.41 11.65
CA ARG A 315 -12.44 -11.78 11.49
C ARG A 315 -11.48 -10.91 12.31
N ALA A 316 -12.01 -10.00 13.13
CA ALA A 316 -11.21 -9.01 13.86
C ALA A 316 -10.12 -9.65 14.74
N LEU A 317 -10.39 -10.80 15.37
CA LEU A 317 -9.38 -11.54 16.13
C LEU A 317 -8.23 -12.04 15.24
N ARG A 318 -8.52 -12.54 14.02
CA ARG A 318 -7.48 -12.99 13.07
C ARG A 318 -6.57 -11.84 12.68
N TYR A 319 -7.13 -10.66 12.40
CA TYR A 319 -6.35 -9.47 12.09
C TYR A 319 -5.54 -8.98 13.29
N ALA A 320 -6.08 -9.03 14.51
CA ALA A 320 -5.32 -8.71 15.70
C ALA A 320 -4.13 -9.67 15.91
N THR A 321 -4.33 -10.97 15.73
CA THR A 321 -3.25 -11.97 15.79
C THR A 321 -2.20 -11.74 14.70
N PHE A 322 -2.64 -11.43 13.47
CA PHE A 322 -1.74 -11.08 12.37
C PHE A 322 -0.89 -9.84 12.68
N LEU A 323 -1.51 -8.77 13.19
CA LEU A 323 -0.80 -7.54 13.56
C LEU A 323 0.17 -7.79 14.72
N ALA A 324 -0.28 -8.47 15.77
CA ALA A 324 0.53 -8.84 16.92
C ALA A 324 1.79 -9.62 16.53
N ALA A 325 1.65 -10.60 15.62
CA ALA A 325 2.77 -11.41 15.18
C ALA A 325 3.82 -10.60 14.43
N GLY A 326 3.40 -9.73 13.50
CA GLY A 326 4.34 -8.88 12.77
C GLY A 326 4.92 -7.73 13.59
N ASP A 327 4.17 -7.17 14.55
CA ASP A 327 4.69 -6.17 15.50
C ASP A 327 5.79 -6.76 16.38
N ALA A 328 5.60 -7.99 16.86
CA ALA A 328 6.62 -8.71 17.62
C ALA A 328 7.88 -8.94 16.78
N LEU A 329 7.73 -9.37 15.52
CA LEU A 329 8.85 -9.55 14.61
C LEU A 329 9.60 -8.23 14.36
N ALA A 330 8.88 -7.14 14.07
CA ALA A 330 9.45 -5.82 13.86
C ALA A 330 10.20 -5.31 15.11
N ALA A 331 9.64 -5.51 16.30
CA ALA A 331 10.25 -5.05 17.55
C ALA A 331 11.51 -5.84 17.93
N VAL A 332 11.48 -7.17 17.81
CA VAL A 332 12.66 -8.00 18.07
C VAL A 332 13.78 -7.68 17.07
N ASP A 333 13.42 -7.51 15.79
CA ASP A 333 14.36 -7.15 14.74
C ASP A 333 15.01 -5.77 14.94
N ALA A 334 14.22 -4.78 15.35
CA ALA A 334 14.70 -3.42 15.62
C ALA A 334 15.66 -3.38 16.82
N ALA A 335 15.41 -4.18 17.84
CA ALA A 335 16.18 -4.17 19.08
C ALA A 335 17.41 -5.09 19.05
N GLY A 336 17.41 -6.13 18.21
CA GLY A 336 18.55 -7.01 18.01
C GLY A 336 18.90 -7.25 16.55
N PRO A 337 19.39 -6.24 15.78
CA PRO A 337 19.80 -6.44 14.39
C PRO A 337 20.87 -7.54 14.22
N SER A 338 21.68 -7.78 15.27
CA SER A 338 22.69 -8.85 15.32
C SER A 338 22.12 -10.25 15.50
N LEU A 339 20.81 -10.40 15.74
CA LEU A 339 20.14 -11.71 15.77
C LEU A 339 20.01 -12.32 14.37
N GLY A 340 20.32 -11.54 13.31
CA GLY A 340 20.33 -12.02 11.94
C GLY A 340 18.95 -12.50 11.47
N LEU A 341 17.87 -11.89 11.95
CA LEU A 341 16.53 -12.24 11.50
C LEU A 341 16.37 -11.93 10.01
N GLU A 342 15.84 -12.89 9.26
CA GLU A 342 15.54 -12.80 7.84
C GLU A 342 14.04 -12.98 7.63
N ILE A 343 13.42 -12.10 6.85
CA ILE A 343 12.02 -12.27 6.44
C ILE A 343 11.95 -13.36 5.38
N SER A 344 11.80 -14.60 5.84
CA SER A 344 11.77 -15.78 4.98
C SER A 344 10.42 -15.96 4.26
N ALA A 345 10.44 -16.63 3.12
CA ALA A 345 9.21 -17.01 2.41
C ALA A 345 8.26 -17.84 3.30
N ASP A 346 8.81 -18.72 4.15
CA ASP A 346 7.99 -19.52 5.06
C ASP A 346 7.38 -18.68 6.19
N GLY A 347 8.10 -17.67 6.69
CA GLY A 347 7.58 -16.66 7.62
C GLY A 347 6.41 -15.88 6.99
N LEU A 348 6.57 -15.39 5.76
CA LEU A 348 5.51 -14.68 5.04
C LEU A 348 4.28 -15.56 4.78
N ARG A 349 4.46 -16.84 4.41
CA ARG A 349 3.34 -17.80 4.26
C ARG A 349 2.62 -18.04 5.57
N ARG A 350 3.36 -18.20 6.67
CA ARG A 350 2.77 -18.36 8.01
C ARG A 350 1.93 -17.14 8.37
N LEU A 351 2.48 -15.95 8.19
CA LEU A 351 1.80 -14.69 8.47
C LEU A 351 0.53 -14.53 7.62
N ALA A 352 0.59 -14.87 6.32
CA ALA A 352 -0.59 -14.87 5.44
C ALA A 352 -1.68 -15.86 5.90
N ARG A 353 -1.30 -17.05 6.36
CA ARG A 353 -2.25 -18.07 6.86
C ARG A 353 -2.91 -17.70 8.18
N LEU A 354 -2.40 -16.73 8.94
CA LEU A 354 -3.12 -16.18 10.10
C LEU A 354 -4.40 -15.44 9.66
N LEU A 355 -4.38 -14.82 8.48
CA LEU A 355 -5.52 -14.10 7.92
C LEU A 355 -6.56 -15.06 7.34
N ASP A 356 -6.10 -16.00 6.52
CA ASP A 356 -6.93 -17.02 5.89
C ASP A 356 -6.33 -18.43 6.04
N PRO A 357 -6.62 -19.12 7.16
CA PRO A 357 -6.12 -20.47 7.42
C PRO A 357 -6.63 -21.53 6.44
N GLU A 358 -7.79 -21.28 5.82
CA GLU A 358 -8.46 -22.22 4.91
C GLU A 358 -7.98 -22.05 3.46
N TYR A 359 -7.07 -21.09 3.21
CA TYR A 359 -6.53 -20.86 1.87
C TYR A 359 -5.68 -22.04 1.39
N ALA A 360 -6.16 -22.75 0.37
CA ALA A 360 -5.52 -23.95 -0.16
C ALA A 360 -4.34 -23.69 -1.13
N GLY A 361 -4.20 -22.47 -1.64
CA GLY A 361 -3.12 -22.09 -2.57
C GLY A 361 -1.81 -21.72 -1.87
N ASP A 362 -0.81 -21.27 -2.65
CA ASP A 362 0.38 -20.60 -2.09
C ASP A 362 0.10 -19.09 -1.97
N PRO A 363 0.05 -18.50 -0.75
CA PRO A 363 -0.10 -17.06 -0.56
C PRO A 363 1.00 -16.21 -1.22
N LEU A 364 2.13 -16.84 -1.55
CA LEU A 364 3.26 -16.21 -2.25
C LEU A 364 3.31 -16.51 -3.75
N GLY A 365 2.24 -17.09 -4.31
CA GLY A 365 2.14 -17.37 -5.74
C GLY A 365 2.36 -16.10 -6.57
N TYR A 366 3.53 -15.99 -7.21
CA TYR A 366 3.87 -14.84 -8.05
C TYR A 366 3.42 -15.08 -9.48
N SER A 367 2.40 -14.33 -9.93
CA SER A 367 1.93 -14.33 -11.31
C SER A 367 2.14 -12.97 -11.98
N GLU A 368 2.44 -13.00 -13.26
CA GLU A 368 2.46 -11.82 -14.15
C GLU A 368 1.13 -11.64 -14.91
N GLU A 369 0.20 -12.59 -14.77
CA GLU A 369 -1.12 -12.49 -15.40
C GLU A 369 -2.00 -11.45 -14.69
N PRO A 370 -2.99 -10.88 -15.40
CA PRO A 370 -3.99 -10.02 -14.76
C PRO A 370 -4.76 -10.74 -13.64
N ASP A 371 -4.91 -10.08 -12.49
CA ASP A 371 -5.66 -10.56 -11.34
C ASP A 371 -7.03 -9.85 -11.30
N SER A 372 -8.11 -10.60 -11.52
CA SER A 372 -9.47 -10.06 -11.58
C SER A 372 -9.90 -9.43 -10.26
N ALA A 373 -9.51 -10.02 -9.11
CA ALA A 373 -9.87 -9.49 -7.81
C ALA A 373 -9.12 -8.19 -7.51
N LEU A 374 -7.87 -8.05 -7.95
CA LEU A 374 -7.11 -6.80 -7.83
C LEU A 374 -7.73 -5.69 -8.70
N ARG A 375 -8.14 -6.03 -9.92
CA ARG A 375 -8.82 -5.09 -10.82
C ARG A 375 -10.17 -4.64 -10.28
N GLU A 376 -10.99 -5.57 -9.81
CA GLU A 376 -12.29 -5.27 -9.20
C GLU A 376 -12.13 -4.44 -7.92
N LEU A 377 -11.15 -4.76 -7.06
CA LEU A 377 -10.93 -4.05 -5.81
C LEU A 377 -10.61 -2.57 -6.00
N PHE A 378 -9.93 -2.23 -7.09
CA PHE A 378 -9.45 -0.88 -7.37
C PHE A 378 -10.09 -0.23 -8.61
N ASP A 379 -11.18 -0.81 -9.12
CA ASP A 379 -11.95 -0.32 -10.25
C ASP A 379 -11.11 -0.11 -11.53
N PHE A 380 -10.19 -1.05 -11.82
CA PHE A 380 -9.39 -1.05 -13.05
C PHE A 380 -10.09 -1.83 -14.17
N HIS A 381 -10.14 -1.23 -15.35
CA HIS A 381 -10.81 -1.78 -16.51
C HIS A 381 -9.82 -2.34 -17.55
N GLU A 382 -10.28 -3.26 -18.40
CA GLU A 382 -9.45 -3.79 -19.51
C GLU A 382 -9.25 -2.70 -20.58
N PRO A 383 -8.02 -2.21 -20.82
CA PRO A 383 -7.72 -1.00 -21.62
C PRO A 383 -8.37 -0.88 -23.00
N ASN A 384 -8.60 -1.99 -23.69
CA ASN A 384 -9.09 -2.03 -25.06
C ASN A 384 -10.29 -2.97 -25.24
N ALA A 385 -11.05 -3.29 -24.17
CA ALA A 385 -12.29 -4.02 -24.34
C ALA A 385 -13.24 -3.23 -25.26
N SER A 386 -13.81 -3.87 -26.28
CA SER A 386 -14.77 -3.20 -27.16
C SER A 386 -15.94 -2.65 -26.33
N PRO A 387 -16.51 -1.49 -26.69
CA PRO A 387 -17.77 -1.04 -26.10
C PRO A 387 -18.82 -2.15 -26.22
N ALA A 388 -19.68 -2.31 -25.21
CA ALA A 388 -20.64 -3.42 -25.12
C ALA A 388 -21.68 -3.52 -26.26
N GLY A 389 -21.62 -2.64 -27.27
CA GLY A 389 -22.45 -2.66 -28.48
C GLY A 389 -21.74 -3.08 -29.77
N GLU A 390 -20.40 -3.18 -29.79
CA GLU A 390 -19.62 -3.56 -30.98
C GLU A 390 -19.12 -5.00 -30.87
N ARG A 391 -20.04 -5.96 -30.94
CA ARG A 391 -19.65 -7.33 -31.32
C ARG A 391 -19.34 -7.32 -32.80
N GLU A 392 -18.08 -7.60 -33.17
CA GLU A 392 -17.73 -7.88 -34.57
C GLU A 392 -18.69 -8.96 -35.11
N PRO A 393 -19.29 -8.75 -36.30
CA PRO A 393 -19.98 -9.83 -37.00
C PRO A 393 -18.96 -10.96 -37.20
N GLY A 394 -19.31 -12.17 -36.75
CA GLY A 394 -18.40 -13.31 -36.76
C GLY A 394 -17.72 -13.49 -38.12
N ALA A 395 -16.39 -13.54 -38.11
CA ALA A 395 -15.60 -13.75 -39.31
C ALA A 395 -16.00 -15.09 -39.99
N PRO A 396 -16.24 -15.11 -41.30
CA PRO A 396 -16.44 -16.36 -42.02
C PRO A 396 -15.12 -17.17 -42.07
N PRO A 397 -15.20 -18.50 -42.08
CA PRO A 397 -14.01 -19.35 -42.04
C PRO A 397 -13.11 -19.16 -43.26
N SER A 398 -11.81 -19.19 -42.97
CA SER A 398 -10.65 -19.00 -43.85
C SER A 398 -10.67 -19.78 -45.16
N ALA A 399 -10.33 -19.12 -46.26
CA ALA A 399 -9.85 -19.76 -47.50
C ALA A 399 -8.41 -19.29 -47.79
N TRP A 400 -7.46 -20.21 -47.66
CA TRP A 400 -6.04 -20.07 -47.96
C TRP A 400 -5.75 -20.24 -49.45
N TRP A 401 -5.41 -19.19 -50.21
CA TRP A 401 -4.40 -19.23 -51.31
C TRP A 401 -4.41 -17.95 -52.19
N TRP A 402 -3.38 -17.10 -52.07
CA TRP A 402 -2.84 -16.33 -53.21
C TRP A 402 -1.48 -15.69 -52.85
N PRO A 403 -0.41 -15.89 -53.65
CA PRO A 403 0.80 -15.08 -53.57
C PRO A 403 0.86 -14.05 -54.70
N GLY A 404 1.01 -12.77 -54.38
CA GLY A 404 1.26 -11.70 -55.34
C GLY A 404 1.87 -10.47 -54.66
N PRO A 405 2.92 -9.83 -55.23
CA PRO A 405 3.71 -8.82 -54.52
C PRO A 405 3.25 -7.38 -54.81
N GLY A 406 3.60 -6.47 -53.89
CA GLY A 406 3.93 -5.08 -54.19
C GLY A 406 2.78 -4.07 -54.19
N ALA A 407 2.72 -3.27 -53.11
CA ALA A 407 2.74 -1.80 -53.15
C ALA A 407 2.25 -1.29 -51.78
N ALA A 408 3.18 -0.91 -50.91
CA ALA A 408 2.88 -0.08 -49.76
C ALA A 408 2.55 1.33 -50.28
N HIS A 409 1.27 1.56 -50.56
CA HIS A 409 0.74 2.92 -50.65
C HIS A 409 0.12 3.26 -49.31
N ALA A 410 0.74 4.24 -48.64
CA ALA A 410 0.19 4.94 -47.50
C ALA A 410 -1.09 5.67 -47.93
N ALA A 411 -2.21 4.97 -47.99
CA ALA A 411 -3.51 5.59 -48.02
C ALA A 411 -3.78 6.15 -46.62
N GLU A 412 -4.05 7.46 -46.54
CA GLU A 412 -4.57 8.07 -45.32
C GLU A 412 -5.89 7.36 -44.95
N PRO A 413 -6.03 6.85 -43.72
CA PRO A 413 -7.30 6.34 -43.25
C PRO A 413 -8.34 7.46 -43.29
N PRO A 414 -9.59 7.16 -43.65
CA PRO A 414 -10.65 8.15 -43.62
C PRO A 414 -10.80 8.71 -42.18
N PRO A 415 -11.38 9.92 -42.01
CA PRO A 415 -11.50 10.59 -40.72
C PRO A 415 -12.20 9.75 -39.63
N ASP A 416 -12.99 8.76 -40.05
CA ASP A 416 -13.77 7.80 -39.25
C ASP A 416 -13.10 6.43 -39.10
N ALA A 417 -11.81 6.30 -39.40
CA ALA A 417 -11.12 5.01 -39.34
C ALA A 417 -11.26 4.37 -37.96
N THR A 418 -11.75 3.13 -37.96
CA THR A 418 -11.96 2.33 -36.76
C THR A 418 -10.64 2.13 -36.01
N LEU A 419 -10.70 2.00 -34.67
CA LEU A 419 -9.52 1.73 -33.83
C LEU A 419 -8.68 0.58 -34.40
N ALA A 420 -9.32 -0.50 -34.88
CA ALA A 420 -8.64 -1.63 -35.49
C ALA A 420 -7.78 -1.25 -36.71
N THR A 421 -8.23 -0.28 -37.52
CA THR A 421 -7.48 0.20 -38.69
C THR A 421 -6.27 1.04 -38.27
N LEU A 422 -6.43 1.91 -37.26
CA LEU A 422 -5.32 2.67 -36.68
C LEU A 422 -4.28 1.75 -36.05
N VAL A 423 -4.71 0.75 -35.27
CA VAL A 423 -3.82 -0.23 -34.63
C VAL A 423 -3.03 -1.02 -35.66
N ARG A 424 -3.68 -1.54 -36.73
CA ARG A 424 -2.98 -2.24 -37.81
C ARG A 424 -1.94 -1.36 -38.51
N ARG A 425 -2.22 -0.06 -38.68
CA ARG A 425 -1.27 0.89 -39.30
C ARG A 425 -0.06 1.15 -38.40
N LEU A 426 -0.28 1.28 -37.09
CA LEU A 426 0.76 1.56 -36.10
C LEU A 426 1.54 0.32 -35.65
N ASP A 427 1.07 -0.89 -35.98
CA ASP A 427 1.72 -2.13 -35.58
C ASP A 427 3.16 -2.19 -36.10
N ARG A 428 4.10 -2.29 -35.15
CA ARG A 428 5.54 -2.33 -35.39
C ARG A 428 6.07 -1.18 -36.26
N TRP A 429 5.37 -0.04 -36.33
CA TRP A 429 5.82 1.10 -37.13
C TRP A 429 6.91 1.89 -36.40
N VAL A 430 8.09 1.98 -37.02
CA VAL A 430 9.18 2.87 -36.62
C VAL A 430 9.40 3.84 -37.78
N PRO A 431 8.86 5.07 -37.71
CA PRO A 431 8.87 6.00 -38.83
C PRO A 431 10.28 6.53 -39.08
N ASP A 432 10.59 6.78 -40.34
CA ASP A 432 11.70 7.67 -40.70
C ASP A 432 11.23 9.13 -40.84
N ASP A 433 12.14 10.02 -41.26
CA ASP A 433 11.89 11.47 -41.33
C ASP A 433 10.72 11.86 -42.25
N HIS A 434 10.48 11.13 -43.35
CA HIS A 434 9.40 11.45 -44.29
C HIS A 434 8.04 10.89 -43.82
N GLU A 435 8.06 9.86 -42.98
CA GLU A 435 6.86 9.25 -42.40
C GLU A 435 6.37 9.97 -41.13
N LEU A 436 7.18 10.86 -40.52
CA LEU A 436 6.85 11.53 -39.26
C LEU A 436 5.47 12.21 -39.26
N PRO A 437 5.05 12.98 -40.28
CA PRO A 437 3.74 13.63 -40.25
C PRO A 437 2.59 12.63 -40.18
N SER A 438 2.64 11.58 -41.02
CA SER A 438 1.64 10.51 -41.04
C SER A 438 1.61 9.69 -39.75
N TYR A 439 2.78 9.41 -39.17
CA TYR A 439 2.87 8.73 -37.88
C TYR A 439 2.28 9.56 -36.75
N ARG A 440 2.60 10.87 -36.71
CA ARG A 440 2.10 11.80 -35.68
C ARG A 440 0.58 11.93 -35.73
N ASP A 441 -0.02 12.03 -36.90
CA ASP A 441 -1.49 12.04 -37.05
C ASP A 441 -2.12 10.74 -36.54
N ALA A 442 -1.62 9.57 -37.00
CA ALA A 442 -2.13 8.27 -36.56
C ALA A 442 -2.00 8.08 -35.04
N MET A 443 -0.86 8.48 -34.45
CA MET A 443 -0.66 8.45 -33.01
C MET A 443 -1.56 9.40 -32.25
N ASN A 444 -1.77 10.63 -32.75
CA ASN A 444 -2.67 11.57 -32.12
C ASN A 444 -4.11 11.02 -32.05
N ARG A 445 -4.61 10.45 -33.17
CA ARG A 445 -5.94 9.82 -33.20
C ARG A 445 -6.04 8.60 -32.27
N LEU A 446 -4.98 7.78 -32.19
CA LEU A 446 -4.93 6.68 -31.24
C LEU A 446 -5.04 7.19 -29.80
N LEU A 447 -4.24 8.20 -29.43
CA LEU A 447 -4.23 8.79 -28.09
C LEU A 447 -5.59 9.44 -27.76
N ASP A 448 -6.23 10.10 -28.71
CA ASP A 448 -7.59 10.63 -28.55
C ASP A 448 -8.60 9.51 -28.27
N HIS A 449 -8.52 8.40 -29.01
CA HIS A 449 -9.42 7.26 -28.81
C HIS A 449 -9.26 6.60 -27.44
N VAL A 450 -8.03 6.24 -27.05
CA VAL A 450 -7.80 5.57 -25.76
C VAL A 450 -8.12 6.49 -24.56
N THR A 451 -7.95 7.81 -24.73
CA THR A 451 -8.37 8.80 -23.74
C THR A 451 -9.88 8.80 -23.58
N ALA A 452 -10.64 8.83 -24.68
CA ALA A 452 -12.10 8.83 -24.64
C ALA A 452 -12.64 7.57 -23.94
N VAL A 453 -12.11 6.40 -24.27
CA VAL A 453 -12.48 5.12 -23.62
C VAL A 453 -12.20 5.16 -22.11
N ALA A 454 -11.03 5.64 -21.69
CA ALA A 454 -10.69 5.74 -20.27
C ALA A 454 -11.55 6.79 -19.54
N HIS A 455 -11.87 7.91 -20.20
CA HIS A 455 -12.77 8.94 -19.65
C HIS A 455 -14.16 8.37 -19.35
N ASP A 456 -14.75 7.68 -20.32
CA ASP A 456 -16.12 7.14 -20.21
C ASP A 456 -16.23 6.06 -19.11
N ARG A 457 -15.19 5.25 -18.95
CA ARG A 457 -15.19 4.15 -17.96
C ARG A 457 -14.97 4.61 -16.54
N ASN A 458 -14.14 5.63 -16.34
CA ASN A 458 -13.77 6.10 -15.00
C ASN A 458 -14.67 7.23 -14.49
N VAL A 459 -15.57 7.77 -15.33
CA VAL A 459 -16.53 8.84 -14.99
C VAL A 459 -15.81 10.02 -14.29
N LEU A 460 -14.90 10.66 -15.02
CA LEU A 460 -14.05 11.72 -14.44
C LEU A 460 -14.86 12.93 -13.95
N ASP A 461 -14.43 13.52 -12.84
CA ASP A 461 -15.00 14.75 -12.30
C ASP A 461 -14.88 15.90 -13.33
N ALA A 462 -15.96 16.66 -13.51
CA ALA A 462 -16.04 17.73 -14.51
C ALA A 462 -14.92 18.77 -14.37
N ARG A 463 -14.37 18.98 -13.16
CA ARG A 463 -13.27 19.92 -12.90
C ARG A 463 -11.95 19.53 -13.57
N ILE A 464 -11.78 18.26 -13.91
CA ILE A 464 -10.53 17.69 -14.43
C ILE A 464 -10.72 16.97 -15.77
N ALA A 465 -11.97 16.76 -16.20
CA ALA A 465 -12.33 16.08 -17.44
C ALA A 465 -11.69 16.71 -18.69
N ASP A 466 -11.82 18.04 -18.86
CA ASP A 466 -11.32 18.74 -20.06
C ASP A 466 -9.78 18.72 -20.19
N MET A 467 -9.09 18.58 -19.07
CA MET A 467 -7.64 18.49 -19.03
C MET A 467 -7.12 17.09 -19.41
N PHE A 468 -7.93 16.05 -19.20
CA PHE A 468 -7.49 14.66 -19.31
C PHE A 468 -6.87 14.30 -20.68
N PRO A 469 -7.42 14.72 -21.84
CA PRO A 469 -6.77 14.48 -23.13
C PRO A 469 -5.38 15.12 -23.27
N HIS A 470 -5.22 16.34 -22.75
CA HIS A 470 -3.93 17.03 -22.75
C HIS A 470 -2.92 16.30 -21.86
N LEU A 471 -3.37 15.80 -20.71
CA LEU A 471 -2.54 15.02 -19.79
C LEU A 471 -2.02 13.74 -20.46
N VAL A 472 -2.89 12.93 -21.07
CA VAL A 472 -2.51 11.66 -21.71
C VAL A 472 -1.45 11.90 -22.81
N LYS A 473 -1.67 12.89 -23.68
CA LYS A 473 -0.72 13.25 -24.75
C LYS A 473 0.61 13.73 -24.21
N ALA A 474 0.59 14.57 -23.16
CA ALA A 474 1.79 15.07 -22.52
C ALA A 474 2.61 13.97 -21.85
N VAL A 475 1.94 13.02 -21.18
CA VAL A 475 2.59 11.85 -20.57
C VAL A 475 3.19 10.93 -21.63
N ALA A 476 2.45 10.58 -22.69
CA ALA A 476 3.01 9.79 -23.80
C ALA A 476 4.27 10.46 -24.39
N TRP A 477 4.28 11.79 -24.51
CA TRP A 477 5.44 12.53 -25.01
C TRP A 477 6.59 12.51 -24.01
N GLN A 478 6.29 12.77 -22.73
CA GLN A 478 7.27 12.77 -21.65
C GLN A 478 7.95 11.40 -21.49
N GLU A 479 7.17 10.33 -21.57
CA GLU A 479 7.61 8.98 -21.28
C GLU A 479 8.35 8.33 -22.46
N SER A 480 7.74 8.31 -23.64
CA SER A 480 8.28 7.57 -24.80
C SER A 480 8.61 8.43 -26.01
N CYS A 481 8.25 9.71 -25.99
CA CYS A 481 8.19 10.55 -27.18
C CYS A 481 7.14 10.09 -28.21
N TRP A 482 6.02 9.51 -27.76
CA TRP A 482 5.00 8.89 -28.63
C TRP A 482 5.53 7.67 -29.39
N ARG A 483 6.38 6.84 -28.77
CA ARG A 483 6.96 5.66 -29.41
C ARG A 483 6.63 4.39 -28.64
N GLN A 484 5.95 3.45 -29.30
CA GLN A 484 5.84 2.08 -28.81
C GLN A 484 7.03 1.23 -29.25
N PHE A 485 7.45 1.39 -30.50
CA PHE A 485 8.44 0.51 -31.15
C PHE A 485 9.74 1.25 -31.46
N VAL A 486 10.83 0.49 -31.44
CA VAL A 486 12.18 0.95 -31.76
C VAL A 486 12.92 -0.10 -32.57
N ARG A 487 13.89 0.34 -33.37
CA ARG A 487 14.80 -0.58 -34.08
C ARG A 487 16.04 -0.82 -33.21
N ARG A 488 16.29 -2.08 -32.83
CA ARG A 488 17.49 -2.53 -32.11
C ARG A 488 18.12 -3.69 -32.88
N ASN A 489 19.42 -3.60 -33.17
CA ASN A 489 20.16 -4.62 -33.93
C ASN A 489 19.46 -5.00 -35.25
N GLY A 490 18.96 -4.00 -35.99
CA GLY A 490 18.25 -4.20 -37.26
C GLY A 490 16.82 -4.75 -37.16
N LYS A 491 16.36 -5.15 -35.96
CA LYS A 491 15.01 -5.70 -35.73
C LYS A 491 14.12 -4.68 -35.03
N ILE A 492 12.85 -4.65 -35.43
CA ILE A 492 11.83 -3.88 -34.71
C ILE A 492 11.47 -4.64 -33.44
N THR A 493 11.48 -3.93 -32.32
CA THR A 493 11.06 -4.41 -31.01
C THR A 493 10.32 -3.30 -30.28
N TYR A 494 9.75 -3.58 -29.12
CA TYR A 494 9.09 -2.59 -28.28
C TYR A 494 10.09 -1.80 -27.42
N LEU A 495 9.72 -0.58 -27.06
CA LEU A 495 10.48 0.26 -26.15
C LEU A 495 10.41 -0.31 -24.73
N VAL A 496 11.58 -0.51 -24.11
CA VAL A 496 11.69 -0.92 -22.71
C VAL A 496 12.80 -0.12 -22.02
N SER A 497 12.48 0.44 -20.85
CA SER A 497 13.44 1.18 -20.01
C SER A 497 14.35 0.22 -19.22
N SER A 498 15.41 0.76 -18.59
CA SER A 498 16.25 -0.01 -17.66
C SER A 498 15.48 -0.48 -16.41
N THR A 499 14.39 0.19 -16.05
CA THR A 499 13.55 -0.10 -14.88
C THR A 499 12.36 -1.01 -15.20
N GLY A 500 12.24 -1.47 -16.45
CA GLY A 500 11.17 -2.39 -16.88
C GLY A 500 9.86 -1.70 -17.27
N ASP A 501 9.93 -0.43 -17.65
CA ASP A 501 8.79 0.34 -18.19
C ASP A 501 8.61 0.06 -19.68
N ILE A 502 7.38 -0.24 -20.10
CA ILE A 502 7.10 -0.80 -21.43
C ILE A 502 6.31 0.19 -22.29
N GLY A 503 6.77 0.39 -23.53
CA GLY A 503 5.99 0.94 -24.63
C GLY A 503 5.67 2.43 -24.57
N LEU A 504 4.59 2.82 -25.26
CA LEU A 504 4.12 4.18 -25.50
C LEU A 504 3.94 5.00 -24.22
N MET A 505 3.37 4.39 -23.19
CA MET A 505 3.08 5.02 -21.90
C MET A 505 4.11 4.66 -20.83
N GLN A 506 5.13 3.86 -21.17
CA GLN A 506 6.15 3.39 -20.21
C GLN A 506 5.50 2.79 -18.94
N VAL A 507 4.57 1.85 -19.11
CA VAL A 507 3.90 1.18 -17.98
C VAL A 507 4.88 0.18 -17.34
N ASN A 508 5.19 0.36 -16.06
CA ASN A 508 6.12 -0.50 -15.35
C ASN A 508 5.52 -1.89 -15.05
N ARG A 509 6.17 -2.95 -15.55
CA ARG A 509 5.70 -4.34 -15.38
C ARG A 509 5.61 -4.83 -13.93
N ARG A 510 6.41 -4.28 -13.02
CA ARG A 510 6.43 -4.68 -11.60
C ARG A 510 5.45 -3.85 -10.77
N VAL A 511 5.40 -2.52 -10.98
CA VAL A 511 4.46 -1.63 -10.27
C VAL A 511 3.01 -1.96 -10.59
N TRP A 512 2.72 -2.25 -11.86
CA TRP A 512 1.36 -2.53 -12.33
C TRP A 512 1.06 -4.02 -12.51
N ARG A 513 1.86 -4.90 -11.88
CA ARG A 513 1.66 -6.36 -11.88
C ARG A 513 0.24 -6.70 -11.40
N GLY A 514 -0.43 -7.61 -12.10
CA GLY A 514 -1.81 -8.00 -11.80
C GLY A 514 -2.88 -7.05 -12.36
N PHE A 515 -2.52 -5.85 -12.84
CA PHE A 515 -3.49 -4.93 -13.46
C PHE A 515 -3.56 -5.07 -14.98
N PHE A 516 -2.47 -5.46 -15.66
CA PHE A 516 -2.40 -5.45 -17.12
C PHE A 516 -1.66 -6.66 -17.68
N ASP A 517 -2.03 -7.10 -18.88
CA ASP A 517 -1.38 -8.19 -19.60
C ASP A 517 -0.04 -7.71 -20.19
N LEU A 518 1.06 -8.33 -19.77
CA LEU A 518 2.40 -7.94 -20.17
C LEU A 518 2.66 -8.12 -21.67
N ARG A 519 2.11 -9.16 -22.30
CA ARG A 519 2.33 -9.42 -23.72
C ARG A 519 1.60 -8.38 -24.56
N LYS A 520 0.38 -8.00 -24.16
CA LYS A 520 -0.37 -6.92 -24.80
C LYS A 520 0.30 -5.56 -24.59
N LEU A 521 0.81 -5.25 -23.38
CA LEU A 521 1.58 -4.03 -23.14
C LEU A 521 2.79 -3.89 -24.09
N GLN A 522 3.43 -5.00 -24.43
CA GLN A 522 4.59 -5.03 -25.33
C GLN A 522 4.21 -4.82 -26.80
N TRP A 523 3.16 -5.48 -27.28
CA TRP A 523 2.92 -5.62 -28.72
C TRP A 523 1.65 -4.95 -29.24
N ASP A 524 0.70 -4.61 -28.37
CA ASP A 524 -0.51 -3.88 -28.73
C ASP A 524 -0.37 -2.42 -28.28
N ILE A 525 -0.19 -1.53 -29.25
CA ILE A 525 0.00 -0.09 -29.00
C ILE A 525 -1.26 0.56 -28.42
N ALA A 526 -2.46 0.11 -28.79
CA ALA A 526 -3.70 0.60 -28.21
C ALA A 526 -3.86 0.10 -26.78
N TYR A 527 -3.49 -1.15 -26.51
CA TYR A 527 -3.49 -1.68 -25.15
C TYR A 527 -2.53 -0.90 -24.24
N ASN A 528 -1.32 -0.62 -24.70
CA ASN A 528 -0.34 0.15 -23.94
C ASN A 528 -0.82 1.60 -23.69
N GLY A 529 -1.32 2.26 -24.74
CA GLY A 529 -1.93 3.59 -24.64
C GLY A 529 -3.10 3.63 -23.66
N GLY A 530 -4.03 2.68 -23.78
CA GLY A 530 -5.19 2.56 -22.90
C GLY A 530 -4.81 2.22 -21.46
N ALA A 531 -3.81 1.37 -21.22
CA ALA A 531 -3.33 1.07 -19.87
C ALA A 531 -2.76 2.32 -19.20
N GLY A 532 -1.96 3.09 -19.93
CA GLY A 532 -1.46 4.38 -19.43
C GLY A 532 -2.59 5.39 -19.18
N ALA A 533 -3.59 5.45 -20.06
CA ALA A 533 -4.76 6.32 -19.87
C ALA A 533 -5.58 5.91 -18.64
N GLU A 534 -5.84 4.61 -18.44
CA GLU A 534 -6.52 4.06 -17.27
C GLU A 534 -5.78 4.40 -15.97
N ILE A 535 -4.46 4.20 -15.95
CA ILE A 535 -3.61 4.59 -14.80
C ILE A 535 -3.76 6.09 -14.54
N LEU A 536 -3.65 6.93 -15.58
CA LEU A 536 -3.75 8.37 -15.42
C LEU A 536 -5.13 8.81 -14.92
N ALA A 537 -6.22 8.17 -15.36
CA ALA A 537 -7.56 8.44 -14.86
C ALA A 537 -7.65 8.17 -13.35
N GLN A 538 -7.17 7.00 -12.92
CA GLN A 538 -7.15 6.60 -11.50
C GLN A 538 -6.32 7.55 -10.64
N LEU A 539 -5.11 7.90 -11.09
CA LEU A 539 -4.22 8.83 -10.38
C LEU A 539 -4.77 10.27 -10.37
N LEU A 540 -5.43 10.69 -11.45
CA LEU A 540 -6.04 12.01 -11.57
C LEU A 540 -7.20 12.17 -10.58
N MET A 541 -8.07 11.17 -10.46
CA MET A 541 -9.17 11.19 -9.48
C MET A 541 -8.66 11.12 -8.03
N ARG A 542 -7.60 10.35 -7.76
CA ARG A 542 -7.09 10.11 -6.39
C ARG A 542 -6.17 11.22 -5.87
N TYR A 543 -5.37 11.85 -6.73
CA TYR A 543 -4.36 12.83 -6.33
C TYR A 543 -4.49 14.15 -7.06
N GLY A 544 -4.71 14.12 -8.38
CA GLY A 544 -4.85 15.35 -9.16
C GLY A 544 -6.04 16.20 -8.72
N LEU A 545 -7.19 15.59 -8.47
CA LEU A 545 -8.41 16.26 -8.02
C LEU A 545 -8.20 17.02 -6.69
N LYS A 546 -7.40 16.46 -5.77
CA LYS A 546 -7.04 17.11 -4.49
C LYS A 546 -6.21 18.38 -4.67
N GLU A 547 -5.51 18.48 -5.80
CA GLU A 547 -4.61 19.59 -6.11
C GLU A 547 -5.24 20.59 -7.08
N ALA A 548 -6.35 20.22 -7.75
CA ALA A 548 -7.13 21.07 -8.64
C ALA A 548 -7.69 22.32 -7.92
N ASP A 549 -7.99 22.22 -6.62
CA ASP A 549 -8.50 23.33 -5.82
C ASP A 549 -7.50 24.50 -5.71
N ALA A 550 -6.19 24.22 -5.81
CA ALA A 550 -5.14 25.23 -5.84
C ALA A 550 -4.86 25.78 -7.25
N GLY A 551 -5.51 25.23 -8.28
CA GLY A 551 -5.38 25.60 -9.69
C GLY A 551 -5.54 24.37 -10.60
N PRO A 552 -6.28 24.47 -11.72
CA PRO A 552 -6.60 23.32 -12.57
C PRO A 552 -5.34 22.63 -13.12
N ASP A 553 -4.32 23.39 -13.48
CA ASP A 553 -3.05 22.85 -13.99
C ASP A 553 -2.22 22.10 -12.94
N ASN A 554 -2.45 22.34 -11.64
CA ASN A 554 -1.78 21.59 -10.59
C ASN A 554 -2.23 20.14 -10.57
N ALA A 555 -3.44 19.84 -11.02
CA ALA A 555 -3.92 18.47 -11.14
C ALA A 555 -3.06 17.67 -12.15
N ALA A 556 -2.72 18.22 -13.33
CA ALA A 556 -1.81 17.55 -14.26
C ALA A 556 -0.42 17.29 -13.66
N ARG A 557 0.15 18.30 -12.97
CA ARG A 557 1.47 18.18 -12.35
C ARG A 557 1.49 17.16 -11.22
N ALA A 558 0.44 17.13 -10.40
CA ALA A 558 0.29 16.17 -9.32
C ALA A 558 0.13 14.75 -9.84
N THR A 559 -0.73 14.56 -10.84
CA THR A 559 -0.96 13.25 -11.47
C THR A 559 0.30 12.71 -12.10
N TYR A 560 1.07 13.54 -12.84
CA TYR A 560 2.32 13.07 -13.42
C TYR A 560 3.39 12.75 -12.37
N ALA A 561 3.51 13.56 -11.31
CA ALA A 561 4.44 13.27 -10.23
C ALA A 561 4.11 11.92 -9.56
N ALA A 562 2.82 11.60 -9.40
CA ALA A 562 2.36 10.30 -8.92
C ALA A 562 2.61 9.17 -9.94
N TYR A 563 2.37 9.40 -11.24
CA TYR A 563 2.63 8.43 -12.30
C TYR A 563 4.12 8.03 -12.35
N ASN A 564 5.00 9.01 -12.17
CA ASN A 564 6.44 8.84 -12.26
C ASN A 564 7.09 8.30 -10.98
N GLY A 565 6.56 8.63 -9.80
CA GLY A 565 7.21 8.39 -8.51
C GLY A 565 6.36 7.64 -7.48
N GLY A 566 5.15 7.23 -7.84
CA GLY A 566 4.19 6.61 -6.94
C GLY A 566 3.38 7.61 -6.11
N PRO A 567 2.39 7.13 -5.34
CA PRO A 567 1.45 7.95 -4.57
C PRO A 567 2.10 9.03 -3.72
N SER A 568 3.18 8.71 -3.00
CA SER A 568 3.88 9.65 -2.11
C SER A 568 4.52 10.85 -2.83
N ALA A 569 4.72 10.75 -4.16
CA ALA A 569 5.34 11.80 -4.95
C ALA A 569 4.37 12.86 -5.47
N TYR A 570 3.04 12.71 -5.33
CA TYR A 570 2.08 13.59 -6.03
C TYR A 570 2.22 15.09 -5.71
N ARG A 571 2.75 15.47 -4.53
CA ARG A 571 3.00 16.88 -4.16
C ARG A 571 4.41 17.38 -4.47
N ARG A 572 5.28 16.52 -4.98
CA ARG A 572 6.71 16.81 -5.21
C ARG A 572 6.94 18.07 -6.03
N TYR A 573 6.09 18.31 -7.04
CA TYR A 573 6.20 19.43 -7.97
C TYR A 573 6.18 20.83 -7.31
N ARG A 574 5.69 20.95 -6.08
CA ARG A 574 5.57 22.21 -5.32
C ARG A 574 6.37 22.24 -4.01
N LEU A 575 7.12 21.18 -3.70
CA LEU A 575 7.99 21.18 -2.52
C LEU A 575 9.23 22.05 -2.76
N ALA A 576 9.65 22.80 -1.74
CA ALA A 576 10.86 23.62 -1.82
C ALA A 576 12.13 22.77 -2.04
N HIS A 577 12.22 21.62 -1.35
CA HIS A 577 13.37 20.73 -1.38
C HIS A 577 13.01 19.42 -2.08
N VAL A 578 13.56 19.24 -3.29
CA VAL A 578 13.40 18.05 -4.13
C VAL A 578 14.75 17.72 -4.77
N PRO A 579 15.16 16.45 -4.88
CA PRO A 579 16.33 16.04 -5.64
C PRO A 579 16.36 16.65 -7.04
N ARG A 580 17.53 17.15 -7.48
CA ARG A 580 17.68 17.89 -8.75
C ARG A 580 17.11 17.13 -9.96
N VAL A 581 17.32 15.82 -10.02
CA VAL A 581 16.82 14.96 -11.10
C VAL A 581 15.30 14.93 -11.14
N GLN A 582 14.64 14.76 -9.99
CA GLN A 582 13.17 14.74 -9.92
C GLN A 582 12.58 16.11 -10.26
N ARG A 583 13.20 17.20 -9.80
CA ARG A 583 12.77 18.56 -10.16
C ARG A 583 12.87 18.80 -11.68
N ALA A 584 13.92 18.31 -12.32
CA ALA A 584 14.09 18.43 -13.77
C ALA A 584 13.03 17.63 -14.54
N ILE A 585 12.66 16.44 -14.05
CA ILE A 585 11.57 15.62 -14.61
C ILE A 585 10.23 16.37 -14.54
N ASP A 586 9.88 16.92 -13.37
CA ASP A 586 8.61 17.63 -13.18
C ASP A 586 8.54 18.92 -14.00
N GLN A 587 9.66 19.63 -14.15
CA GLN A 587 9.75 20.82 -15.00
C GLN A 587 9.61 20.47 -16.48
N ALA A 588 10.29 19.44 -16.96
CA ALA A 588 10.22 18.99 -18.35
C ALA A 588 8.80 18.54 -18.71
N PHE A 589 8.12 17.83 -17.81
CA PHE A 589 6.71 17.48 -17.99
C PHE A 589 5.83 18.73 -18.09
N TRP A 590 5.99 19.69 -17.17
CA TRP A 590 5.18 20.92 -17.17
C TRP A 590 5.33 21.73 -18.46
N GLU A 591 6.54 21.81 -18.97
CA GLU A 591 6.86 22.43 -20.24
C GLU A 591 6.16 21.75 -21.43
N LYS A 592 6.17 20.41 -21.47
CA LYS A 592 5.47 19.63 -22.51
C LYS A 592 3.96 19.72 -22.41
N TYR A 593 3.42 19.64 -21.21
CA TYR A 593 1.98 19.77 -20.97
C TYR A 593 1.45 21.11 -21.48
N ARG A 594 2.12 22.22 -21.16
CA ARG A 594 1.74 23.54 -21.70
C ARG A 594 1.81 23.60 -23.23
N ALA A 595 2.80 22.97 -23.85
CA ALA A 595 2.90 22.91 -25.31
C ALA A 595 1.79 22.07 -25.95
N VAL A 596 1.33 20.99 -25.28
CA VAL A 596 0.14 20.22 -25.69
C VAL A 596 -1.12 21.08 -25.62
N VAL A 597 -1.33 21.78 -24.49
CA VAL A 597 -2.48 22.69 -24.31
C VAL A 597 -2.48 23.81 -25.35
N ALA A 598 -1.31 24.33 -25.72
CA ALA A 598 -1.16 25.35 -26.76
C ALA A 598 -1.30 24.82 -28.21
N GLY A 599 -1.51 23.51 -28.41
CA GLY A 599 -1.57 22.90 -29.74
C GLY A 599 -0.23 22.79 -30.47
N GLN A 600 0.89 22.98 -29.77
CA GLN A 600 2.25 23.01 -30.34
C GLN A 600 2.99 21.69 -30.21
N ALA A 601 2.42 20.68 -29.54
CA ALA A 601 3.13 19.42 -29.27
C ALA A 601 3.51 18.65 -30.55
N LEU A 602 2.66 18.69 -31.57
CA LEU A 602 2.87 17.96 -32.83
C LEU A 602 4.10 18.41 -33.61
N ASP A 603 4.73 19.53 -33.26
CA ASP A 603 5.99 19.98 -33.86
C ASP A 603 7.22 19.30 -33.22
N PHE A 604 7.10 18.82 -31.98
CA PHE A 604 8.26 18.42 -31.15
C PHE A 604 8.23 16.97 -30.63
N VAL A 605 7.12 16.24 -30.83
CA VAL A 605 7.03 14.80 -30.49
C VAL A 605 8.02 13.96 -31.30
N LEU A 606 8.24 12.70 -30.91
CA LEU A 606 9.29 11.80 -31.43
C LEU A 606 10.73 12.17 -31.09
N CYS A 607 10.97 13.34 -30.48
CA CYS A 607 12.28 13.75 -29.94
C CYS A 607 13.41 13.72 -30.97
N VAL A 608 13.06 13.98 -32.23
CA VAL A 608 13.95 13.82 -33.39
C VAL A 608 15.05 14.89 -33.42
N GLU A 609 14.83 16.08 -32.83
CA GLU A 609 15.86 17.11 -32.62
C GLU A 609 15.65 17.91 -31.32
N ARG A 610 16.75 18.52 -30.82
CA ARG A 610 16.86 19.15 -29.49
C ARG A 610 15.80 20.23 -29.25
N TRP A 611 14.97 19.98 -28.25
CA TRP A 611 14.19 21.01 -27.55
C TRP A 611 15.14 22.13 -27.08
N GLY A 612 14.98 23.35 -27.62
CA GLY A 612 15.72 24.54 -27.20
C GLY A 612 16.67 25.15 -28.24
N ARG A 613 16.13 25.67 -29.34
CA ARG A 613 16.63 26.88 -30.04
C ARG A 613 15.53 27.39 -30.98
N PRO A 614 15.02 28.62 -30.82
CA PRO A 614 14.27 29.25 -31.90
C PRO A 614 15.20 29.41 -33.11
N PRO A 615 14.69 29.29 -34.36
CA PRO A 615 15.49 29.58 -35.54
C PRO A 615 15.91 31.05 -35.48
N THR A 616 17.21 31.33 -35.57
CA THR A 616 17.70 32.69 -35.80
C THR A 616 17.16 33.13 -37.15
N THR A 617 16.09 33.91 -37.15
CA THR A 617 15.60 34.57 -38.36
C THR A 617 16.75 35.42 -38.86
N GLN A 618 17.21 35.16 -40.08
CA GLN A 618 18.21 35.99 -40.75
C GLN A 618 17.65 37.40 -40.85
N LEU A 619 18.14 38.30 -40.00
CA LEU A 619 17.96 39.73 -40.20
C LEU A 619 18.85 40.14 -41.37
N SER A 620 18.14 40.63 -42.39
CA SER A 620 18.64 41.16 -43.65
C SER A 620 19.82 42.12 -43.49
N THR A 621 20.72 42.00 -44.46
CA THR A 621 21.86 42.86 -44.79
C THR A 621 21.59 44.36 -44.69
N ALA A 622 22.49 45.09 -44.01
CA ALA A 622 22.74 46.51 -44.25
C ALA A 622 24.27 46.79 -44.29
N PRO A 623 24.73 47.80 -45.04
CA PRO A 623 26.10 47.87 -45.59
C PRO A 623 27.14 48.50 -44.62
N PRO A 624 28.45 48.37 -44.93
CA PRO A 624 29.52 48.71 -44.00
C PRO A 624 29.84 50.21 -44.02
N GLY A 625 29.88 50.85 -42.85
CA GLY A 625 30.40 52.20 -42.74
C GLY A 625 30.30 52.83 -41.36
N SER A 626 31.47 53.16 -40.82
CA SER A 626 31.75 54.01 -39.65
C SER A 626 31.87 53.32 -38.28
N THR A 627 33.12 53.15 -37.86
CA THR A 627 33.51 53.15 -36.45
C THR A 627 33.54 54.60 -35.94
N PRO A 628 33.15 54.84 -34.68
CA PRO A 628 34.15 55.36 -33.76
C PRO A 628 34.18 54.67 -32.38
N ARG A 629 35.31 54.91 -31.70
CA ARG A 629 35.83 54.26 -30.50
C ARG A 629 35.14 54.70 -29.20
N CYS A 630 35.16 53.76 -28.23
CA CYS A 630 35.33 53.89 -26.77
C CYS A 630 34.36 54.76 -25.94
N CYS A 631 33.71 54.15 -24.94
CA CYS A 631 34.08 54.27 -23.51
C CYS A 631 33.06 53.59 -22.56
N ILE A 632 33.57 52.63 -21.77
CA ILE A 632 33.41 52.48 -20.30
C ILE A 632 32.01 52.30 -19.67
N SER A 633 31.86 51.11 -19.05
CA SER A 633 31.02 50.70 -17.90
C SER A 633 29.50 50.51 -18.09
N SER A 634 29.12 49.25 -18.29
CA SER A 634 27.77 48.66 -18.18
C SER A 634 27.27 48.72 -16.72
N ARG A 635 26.11 49.30 -16.39
CA ARG A 635 24.70 49.02 -16.70
C ARG A 635 24.18 47.64 -16.28
N SER A 636 23.49 47.68 -15.15
CA SER A 636 22.39 46.81 -14.73
C SER A 636 21.32 46.64 -15.82
N CYS A 637 21.11 45.40 -16.26
CA CYS A 637 19.86 44.91 -16.85
C CYS A 637 19.80 43.39 -16.58
N ARG A 638 19.07 42.95 -15.55
CA ARG A 638 18.74 41.54 -15.34
C ARG A 638 17.41 41.23 -16.02
N ALA A 639 17.48 40.83 -17.28
CA ALA A 639 16.40 40.12 -17.96
C ALA A 639 17.02 39.28 -19.07
N THR A 640 17.35 38.02 -18.76
CA THR A 640 17.49 36.82 -19.63
C THR A 640 18.55 35.86 -19.06
N SER A 641 18.07 34.77 -18.47
CA SER A 641 18.84 33.54 -18.24
C SER A 641 17.83 32.39 -18.36
N ALA A 642 17.59 31.85 -19.56
CA ALA A 642 18.36 30.77 -20.19
C ALA A 642 18.41 29.51 -19.29
N ILE A 643 17.46 28.59 -19.50
CA ILE A 643 17.52 27.21 -19.00
C ILE A 643 17.84 26.31 -20.21
N PRO A 644 18.97 25.58 -20.20
CA PRO A 644 19.23 24.52 -21.17
C PRO A 644 18.93 23.17 -20.49
N SER A 645 17.83 22.52 -20.86
CA SER A 645 17.55 21.15 -20.40
C SER A 645 17.58 20.19 -21.60
N PRO A 646 18.45 19.16 -21.61
CA PRO A 646 18.33 18.06 -22.56
C PRO A 646 17.00 17.33 -22.34
N HIS A 647 16.50 16.66 -23.38
CA HIS A 647 15.25 15.92 -23.30
C HIS A 647 15.35 14.79 -22.24
N PHE A 648 14.72 14.96 -21.07
CA PHE A 648 14.64 13.93 -20.03
C PHE A 648 13.43 13.03 -20.28
N SER A 649 13.64 11.89 -20.95
CA SER A 649 12.70 10.75 -20.96
C SER A 649 13.21 9.68 -19.98
N ILE A 650 12.32 8.92 -19.32
CA ILE A 650 12.73 7.79 -18.48
C ILE A 650 13.53 6.75 -19.29
N ALA A 651 13.20 6.58 -20.58
CA ALA A 651 13.92 5.70 -21.51
C ALA A 651 15.37 6.15 -21.81
N SER A 652 15.76 7.37 -21.42
CA SER A 652 17.11 7.93 -21.58
C SER A 652 18.00 7.89 -20.32
N ARG A 653 17.59 7.18 -19.26
CA ARG A 653 18.47 6.97 -18.09
C ARG A 653 19.76 6.23 -18.49
N PRO A 654 20.94 6.63 -17.98
CA PRO A 654 22.20 5.98 -18.33
C PRO A 654 22.20 4.51 -17.90
N ARG A 655 22.76 3.65 -18.76
CA ARG A 655 23.06 2.25 -18.45
C ARG A 655 23.96 2.21 -17.20
N ALA A 656 23.50 1.58 -16.12
CA ALA A 656 24.44 0.82 -15.30
C ALA A 656 24.88 -0.36 -16.18
N SER A 657 26.17 -0.39 -16.54
CA SER A 657 26.73 -1.48 -17.33
C SER A 657 26.60 -2.78 -16.54
N PHE A 658 25.79 -3.70 -17.03
CA PHE A 658 25.87 -5.12 -16.68
C PHE A 658 26.51 -5.83 -17.88
N VAL A 659 27.68 -6.43 -17.64
CA VAL A 659 28.21 -7.55 -18.43
C VAL A 659 27.68 -8.82 -17.77
#